data_AF-A0A2E2ZDS0-F1
#
_entry.id   AF-A0A2E2ZDS0-F1
#
_cell.length_a   1.000
_cell.length_b   1.000
_cell.length_c   1.000
_cell.angle_alpha   90.00
_cell.angle_beta   90.00
_cell.angle_gamma   90.00
#
_symmetry.space_group_name_H-M   'P 1'
#
loop_
_entity.id
_entity.type
_entity.pdbx_description
1 polymer ?
#
loop_
_entity_poly.entity_id
_entity_poly.type
_entity_poly.pdbx_seq_one_letter_code
_entity_poly.pdbx_strand_id
1 'polypeptide(L)'
;MTTNKLFFIGLLFFQTFVSSAQFQVTIEAFLLDNSTGSPLEFVSVEFLNTSLRTTSNDQGKFTFQFEESSIGNEDEFRCTLLGYETITVKASQLFKSLKNSNKIYLKLSNQNNLKNKETIVGLVSSESQPIQGATVNVKNSFDEVVTDVDGKYSIQANEGDVIVVKFLGMITKEIQVLNQRSIDVKLQTDGELLDEVLLEGQRDTKEELIQTSFGKRRESSIGYSVNTIKSEDIGVAALSLADIIVGRFAGVRVAGLNVAYNSPKFIIRGGGGSITNPIPAIFVVDGMIYTEMPNFIDVQQVKTISILKSIIATNRYGTIGSGGAFVIEMKSQAAVKPTSIVNDLLVKGNNYEENLEFFDSFEDTPSYIKHLETANTFIEAKKIYESQQDNVARLGIPYLLDVSNYFRRWNKSFANQVLMTISKIAYNNPKALKTLAYQLEVNGAVEKAKLVYQRIVALRPESAQSYRDLALIYQSTKNYNEAMTLYGDMLGNKIVGVDFSGLKNTITNELKHFLAKHRDKVDYSLVASEFLKADFKYDIRIVFDYSDANTEFELQFINPDKKFYVWPHTRIDNLKRMLDDLQKGVSTEEYIIDDAESGEWIINIECFTDEVTTNPSYLKYTVFKNYGLPNETKEIKVIQLYKYQQKVTLDRFMY
;
A
#
# COMPACT_ATOMS: atom_id res chain seq x y z
N MET A 1 41.10 -78.80 13.41
CA MET A 1 40.37 -79.60 12.39
C MET A 1 39.02 -78.92 12.18
N THR A 2 38.86 -78.19 11.07
CA THR A 2 37.91 -78.49 9.96
C THR A 2 36.44 -78.52 10.46
N THR A 3 35.49 -77.70 9.99
CA THR A 3 35.13 -77.42 8.59
C THR A 3 34.12 -76.26 8.51
N ASN A 4 34.22 -75.46 7.44
CA ASN A 4 33.27 -74.42 6.99
C ASN A 4 31.87 -74.94 6.66
N LYS A 5 30.83 -74.06 6.74
CA LYS A 5 30.05 -73.58 5.56
C LYS A 5 28.99 -72.51 5.91
N LEU A 6 29.11 -71.36 5.20
CA LEU A 6 28.14 -70.39 4.63
C LEU A 6 26.67 -70.40 5.14
N PHE A 7 25.96 -69.27 5.28
CA PHE A 7 25.68 -68.29 4.20
C PHE A 7 25.01 -66.97 4.71
N PHE A 8 25.21 -65.93 3.89
CA PHE A 8 24.37 -64.76 3.56
C PHE A 8 24.54 -63.42 4.29
N ILE A 9 25.02 -62.48 3.48
CA ILE A 9 25.20 -61.04 3.64
C ILE A 9 23.84 -60.34 3.51
N GLY A 10 23.51 -59.47 4.45
CA GLY A 10 22.50 -58.42 4.31
C GLY A 10 23.16 -57.08 4.62
N LEU A 11 23.48 -56.32 3.59
CA LEU A 11 24.07 -54.98 3.68
C LEU A 11 22.93 -54.00 4.02
N LEU A 12 22.81 -53.59 5.29
CA LEU A 12 21.94 -52.48 5.68
C LEU A 12 22.76 -51.19 5.70
N PHE A 13 22.53 -50.36 4.69
CA PHE A 13 22.95 -48.96 4.71
C PHE A 13 22.29 -48.27 5.91
N PHE A 14 23.06 -47.96 6.95
CA PHE A 14 22.68 -46.92 7.91
C PHE A 14 22.82 -45.59 7.19
N GLN A 15 21.72 -45.07 6.64
CA GLN A 15 21.62 -43.65 6.39
C GLN A 15 21.58 -42.95 7.75
N THR A 16 22.64 -42.21 8.06
CA THR A 16 22.62 -41.23 9.14
C THR A 16 21.65 -40.13 8.74
N PHE A 17 20.41 -40.21 9.22
CA PHE A 17 19.55 -39.04 9.29
C PHE A 17 20.20 -38.06 10.28
N VAL A 18 20.93 -37.07 9.75
CA VAL A 18 21.21 -35.86 10.51
C VAL A 18 19.88 -35.11 10.59
N SER A 19 19.12 -35.39 11.64
CA SER A 19 18.06 -34.50 12.08
C SER A 19 18.75 -33.23 12.57
N SER A 20 18.88 -32.22 11.72
CA SER A 20 19.23 -30.88 12.16
C SER A 20 18.13 -30.41 13.11
N ALA A 21 18.37 -30.49 14.42
CA ALA A 21 17.50 -29.83 15.38
C ALA A 21 17.67 -28.33 15.17
N GLN A 22 16.67 -27.67 14.59
CA GLN A 22 16.56 -26.22 14.61
C GLN A 22 16.24 -25.81 16.05
N PHE A 23 17.24 -25.31 16.76
CA PHE A 23 17.03 -24.75 18.10
C PHE A 23 16.47 -23.34 17.94
N GLN A 24 15.25 -23.11 18.44
CA GLN A 24 14.69 -21.76 18.57
C GLN A 24 15.15 -21.13 19.89
N VAL A 25 15.62 -19.89 19.79
CA VAL A 25 16.01 -19.05 20.91
C VAL A 25 14.90 -18.04 21.18
N THR A 26 14.50 -17.91 22.44
CA THR A 26 13.57 -16.87 22.90
C THR A 26 14.27 -15.94 23.88
N ILE A 27 14.25 -14.64 23.62
CA ILE A 27 14.70 -13.61 24.56
C ILE A 27 13.48 -12.89 25.09
N GLU A 28 13.35 -12.81 26.40
CA GLU A 28 12.34 -12.00 27.09
C GLU A 28 13.03 -11.09 28.10
N ALA A 29 12.95 -9.78 27.91
CA ALA A 29 13.63 -8.81 28.77
C ALA A 29 12.88 -7.47 28.87
N PHE A 30 13.26 -6.65 29.86
CA PHE A 30 12.63 -5.39 30.23
C PHE A 30 13.61 -4.22 30.09
N LEU A 31 13.14 -3.12 29.51
CA LEU A 31 13.88 -1.88 29.29
C LEU A 31 13.39 -0.82 30.26
N LEU A 32 14.30 -0.32 31.09
CA LEU A 32 13.97 0.56 32.21
C LEU A 32 14.81 1.84 32.16
N ASP A 33 14.27 2.94 32.67
CA ASP A 33 15.02 4.17 32.90
C ASP A 33 16.04 3.94 34.01
N ASN A 34 17.31 4.25 33.76
CA ASN A 34 18.40 4.01 34.70
C ASN A 34 18.29 4.84 36.00
N SER A 35 17.61 5.99 35.96
CA SER A 35 17.49 6.89 37.10
C SER A 35 16.25 6.64 37.94
N THR A 36 15.11 6.38 37.29
CA THR A 36 13.82 6.22 37.96
C THR A 36 13.43 4.75 38.15
N GLY A 37 14.05 3.83 37.40
CA GLY A 37 13.63 2.42 37.33
C GLY A 37 12.30 2.20 36.62
N SER A 38 11.69 3.27 36.07
CA SER A 38 10.40 3.19 35.39
C SER A 38 10.54 2.43 34.06
N PRO A 39 9.52 1.66 33.65
CA PRO A 39 9.48 1.06 32.33
C PRO A 39 9.60 2.07 31.20
N LEU A 40 10.35 1.70 30.16
CA LEU A 40 10.48 2.47 28.93
C LEU A 40 9.66 1.80 27.83
N GLU A 41 8.55 2.44 27.51
CA GLU A 41 7.70 2.08 26.38
C GLU A 41 8.32 2.53 25.06
N PHE A 42 8.06 1.81 23.97
CA PHE A 42 8.45 2.18 22.60
C PHE A 42 9.97 2.24 22.35
N VAL A 43 10.77 1.57 23.17
CA VAL A 43 12.21 1.45 22.86
C VAL A 43 12.34 0.53 21.65
N SER A 44 13.01 1.01 20.60
CA SER A 44 13.38 0.20 19.46
C SER A 44 14.47 -0.77 19.86
N VAL A 45 14.27 -2.06 19.61
CA VAL A 45 15.21 -3.14 19.95
C VAL A 45 15.48 -3.97 18.70
N GLU A 46 16.75 -4.26 18.40
CA GLU A 46 17.10 -4.99 17.16
C GLU A 46 18.50 -5.62 17.22
N PHE A 47 18.74 -6.55 16.29
CA PHE A 47 20.07 -7.03 15.91
C PHE A 47 20.49 -6.44 14.56
N LEU A 48 21.61 -5.73 14.52
CA LEU A 48 22.06 -5.00 13.34
C LEU A 48 22.46 -5.92 12.19
N ASN A 49 22.15 -5.48 10.97
CA ASN A 49 22.33 -6.23 9.73
C ASN A 49 21.52 -7.54 9.67
N THR A 50 20.46 -7.65 10.48
CA THR A 50 19.47 -8.73 10.41
C THR A 50 18.07 -8.13 10.26
N SER A 51 17.08 -8.96 9.96
CA SER A 51 15.66 -8.57 9.97
C SER A 51 15.05 -8.52 11.38
N LEU A 52 15.77 -8.97 12.42
CA LEU A 52 15.25 -9.12 13.78
C LEU A 52 15.18 -7.77 14.52
N ARG A 53 13.96 -7.25 14.62
CA ARG A 53 13.60 -6.01 15.32
C ARG A 53 12.26 -6.15 16.05
N THR A 54 12.10 -5.43 17.16
CA THR A 54 10.87 -5.36 17.94
C THR A 54 10.85 -4.04 18.72
N THR A 55 9.77 -3.78 19.45
CA THR A 55 9.68 -2.64 20.37
C THR A 55 9.23 -3.08 21.76
N SER A 56 9.59 -2.32 22.78
CA SER A 56 9.08 -2.57 24.12
C SER A 56 7.64 -2.08 24.29
N ASN A 57 6.84 -2.85 25.03
CA ASN A 57 5.48 -2.48 25.41
C ASN A 57 5.44 -1.50 26.61
N ASP A 58 4.25 -1.23 27.15
CA ASP A 58 4.02 -0.32 28.28
C ASP A 58 4.70 -0.75 29.60
N GLN A 59 4.97 -2.05 29.76
CA GLN A 59 5.78 -2.63 30.85
C GLN A 59 7.29 -2.56 30.56
N GLY A 60 7.70 -1.97 29.44
CA GLY A 60 9.08 -1.97 28.97
C GLY A 60 9.56 -3.34 28.48
N LYS A 61 8.66 -4.33 28.38
CA LYS A 61 8.98 -5.69 27.98
C LYS A 61 9.14 -5.78 26.46
N PHE A 62 10.18 -6.44 26.00
CA PHE A 62 10.34 -6.86 24.61
C PHE A 62 10.59 -8.38 24.54
N THR A 63 10.22 -8.96 23.40
CA THR A 63 10.41 -10.40 23.15
C THR A 63 11.02 -10.60 21.76
N PHE A 64 11.99 -11.50 21.64
CA PHE A 64 12.48 -12.04 20.37
C PHE A 64 12.30 -13.54 20.33
N GLN A 65 11.98 -14.09 19.15
CA GLN A 65 12.03 -15.51 18.85
C GLN A 65 12.71 -15.70 17.50
N PHE A 66 13.80 -16.46 17.45
CA PHE A 66 14.60 -16.67 16.24
C PHE A 66 15.33 -18.01 16.28
N GLU A 67 15.83 -18.49 15.14
CA GLU A 67 16.67 -19.69 15.08
C GLU A 67 18.08 -19.39 15.58
N GLU A 68 18.68 -20.28 16.36
CA GLU A 68 20.02 -20.07 16.95
C GLU A 68 21.08 -19.73 15.89
N SER A 69 20.96 -20.27 14.67
CA SER A 69 21.86 -19.98 13.55
C SER A 69 21.70 -18.59 12.93
N SER A 70 20.59 -17.89 13.19
CA SER A 70 20.30 -16.58 12.61
C SER A 70 21.10 -15.44 13.23
N ILE A 71 21.65 -15.63 14.45
CA ILE A 71 22.44 -14.62 15.16
C ILE A 71 23.84 -15.14 15.49
N GLY A 72 24.85 -14.50 14.91
CA GLY A 72 26.26 -14.69 15.25
C GLY A 72 26.67 -13.99 16.54
N ASN A 73 27.70 -14.52 17.21
CA ASN A 73 28.24 -13.94 18.45
C ASN A 73 28.77 -12.50 18.32
N GLU A 74 29.14 -12.11 17.10
CA GLU A 74 29.67 -10.79 16.75
C GLU A 74 28.60 -9.82 16.28
N ASP A 75 27.36 -10.29 16.08
CA ASP A 75 26.24 -9.42 15.70
C ASP A 75 25.98 -8.41 16.81
N GLU A 76 25.56 -7.21 16.44
CA GLU A 76 25.35 -6.13 17.39
C GLU A 76 23.88 -6.06 17.77
N PHE A 77 23.57 -6.23 19.05
CA PHE A 77 22.28 -5.92 19.64
C PHE A 77 22.22 -4.45 20.02
N ARG A 78 21.09 -3.81 19.72
CA ARG A 78 20.92 -2.39 19.97
C ARG A 78 19.54 -2.03 20.54
N CYS A 79 19.55 -1.18 21.55
CA CYS A 79 18.36 -0.51 22.10
C CYS A 79 18.44 0.99 21.84
N THR A 80 17.35 1.60 21.39
CA THR A 80 17.34 3.03 21.08
C THR A 80 15.98 3.64 21.44
N LEU A 81 15.97 4.72 22.20
CA LEU A 81 14.78 5.54 22.49
C LEU A 81 15.10 7.04 22.36
N LEU A 82 14.20 7.84 21.80
CA LEU A 82 14.39 9.30 21.68
C LEU A 82 14.65 9.91 23.07
N GLY A 83 15.73 10.67 23.21
CA GLY A 83 16.11 11.30 24.48
C GLY A 83 16.96 10.42 25.42
N TYR A 84 17.26 9.18 25.05
CA TYR A 84 18.13 8.28 25.80
C TYR A 84 19.44 8.00 25.04
N GLU A 85 20.49 7.64 25.78
CA GLU A 85 21.74 7.12 25.22
C GLU A 85 21.45 5.78 24.53
N THR A 86 21.92 5.62 23.29
CA THR A 86 21.83 4.36 22.54
C THR A 86 22.73 3.30 23.18
N ILE A 87 22.19 2.11 23.41
CA ILE A 87 22.98 0.95 23.86
C ILE A 87 23.26 0.08 22.65
N THR A 88 24.52 -0.14 22.32
CA THR A 88 24.97 -1.12 21.31
C THR A 88 25.96 -2.08 21.97
N VAL A 89 25.69 -3.38 21.92
CA VAL A 89 26.54 -4.44 22.50
C VAL A 89 26.57 -5.65 21.59
N LYS A 90 27.64 -6.46 21.65
CA LYS A 90 27.68 -7.73 20.90
C LYS A 90 26.65 -8.73 21.44
N ALA A 91 26.09 -9.57 20.58
CA ALA A 91 25.14 -10.62 20.94
C ALA A 91 25.71 -11.54 22.04
N SER A 92 26.98 -11.91 21.93
CA SER A 92 27.70 -12.68 22.96
C SER A 92 27.69 -12.00 24.35
N GLN A 93 27.84 -10.67 24.39
CA GLN A 93 27.80 -9.88 25.63
C GLN A 93 26.36 -9.76 26.16
N LEU A 94 25.39 -9.53 25.27
CA LEU A 94 23.97 -9.53 25.61
C LEU A 94 23.57 -10.85 26.25
N PHE A 95 23.83 -11.98 25.60
CA PHE A 95 23.45 -13.31 26.10
C PHE A 95 24.10 -13.61 27.45
N LYS A 96 25.35 -13.16 27.66
CA LYS A 96 26.00 -13.26 28.97
C LYS A 96 25.32 -12.39 30.03
N SER A 97 24.88 -11.18 29.68
CA SER A 97 24.16 -10.27 30.57
C SER A 97 22.79 -10.84 30.96
N LEU A 98 22.03 -11.33 29.97
CA LEU A 98 20.69 -11.88 30.14
C LEU A 98 20.65 -13.14 31.01
N LYS A 99 21.74 -13.89 31.11
CA LYS A 99 21.88 -15.01 32.07
C LYS A 99 21.81 -14.55 33.53
N ASN A 100 22.19 -13.30 33.81
CA ASN A 100 22.22 -12.76 35.17
C ASN A 100 20.98 -11.91 35.50
N SER A 101 20.44 -11.19 34.51
CA SER A 101 19.30 -10.30 34.67
C SER A 101 18.58 -10.13 33.35
N ASN A 102 17.24 -10.22 33.37
CA ASN A 102 16.39 -9.90 32.21
C ASN A 102 16.05 -8.40 32.11
N LYS A 103 16.78 -7.52 32.81
CA LYS A 103 16.57 -6.07 32.80
C LYS A 103 17.76 -5.36 32.18
N ILE A 104 17.49 -4.42 31.28
CA ILE A 104 18.45 -3.54 30.64
C ILE A 104 18.05 -2.09 30.95
N TYR A 105 19.00 -1.28 31.40
CA TYR A 105 18.74 0.09 31.83
C TYR A 105 19.29 1.10 30.82
N LEU A 106 18.43 2.01 30.34
CA LEU A 106 18.82 3.10 29.44
C LEU A 106 18.98 4.39 30.24
N LYS A 107 20.04 5.14 29.93
CA LYS A 107 20.35 6.41 30.59
C LYS A 107 19.83 7.57 29.76
N LEU A 108 19.19 8.55 30.41
CA LEU A 108 18.78 9.80 29.76
C LEU A 108 20.01 10.49 29.14
N SER A 109 19.87 10.91 27.89
CA SER A 109 20.89 11.68 27.19
C SER A 109 20.93 13.09 27.76
N ASN A 110 22.09 13.54 28.23
CA ASN A 110 22.28 14.91 28.69
C ASN A 110 22.18 15.87 27.49
N GLN A 111 20.99 16.41 27.23
CA GLN A 111 20.71 17.35 26.13
C GLN A 111 21.43 18.71 26.23
N ASN A 112 22.35 18.89 27.19
CA ASN A 112 23.16 20.11 27.32
C ASN A 112 24.28 20.23 26.28
N ASN A 113 24.45 19.25 25.39
CA ASN A 113 25.20 19.47 24.16
C ASN A 113 24.23 19.73 23.00
N LEU A 114 23.70 20.95 22.98
CA LEU A 114 23.48 21.65 21.70
C LEU A 114 24.85 21.87 21.04
N LYS A 115 25.56 20.78 20.68
CA LYS A 115 26.48 20.87 19.55
C LYS A 115 25.60 21.32 18.38
N ASN A 116 26.01 22.36 17.66
CA ASN A 116 25.35 22.70 16.42
C ASN A 116 25.38 21.44 15.55
N LYS A 117 24.19 20.92 15.20
CA LYS A 117 24.09 19.80 14.27
C LYS A 117 24.93 20.14 13.05
N GLU A 118 25.77 19.20 12.64
CA GLU A 118 26.56 19.37 11.43
C GLU A 118 25.75 18.87 10.24
N THR A 119 25.87 19.57 9.11
CA THR A 119 25.32 19.08 7.86
C THR A 119 26.17 17.91 7.38
N ILE A 120 25.62 16.70 7.44
CA ILE A 120 26.19 15.51 6.83
C ILE A 120 25.64 15.41 5.41
N VAL A 121 26.54 15.29 4.44
CA VAL A 121 26.19 15.05 3.04
C VAL A 121 26.64 13.65 2.63
N GLY A 122 26.04 13.11 1.58
CA GLY A 122 26.50 11.84 1.05
C GLY A 122 25.73 11.38 -0.17
N LEU A 123 26.17 10.26 -0.72
CA LEU A 123 25.55 9.56 -1.83
C LEU A 123 25.03 8.20 -1.37
N VAL A 124 23.77 7.89 -1.65
CA VAL A 124 23.23 6.53 -1.53
C VAL A 124 23.24 5.85 -2.90
N SER A 125 23.85 4.67 -2.98
CA SER A 125 23.96 3.91 -4.22
C SER A 125 23.76 2.41 -4.00
N SER A 126 23.38 1.71 -5.06
CA SER A 126 23.49 0.26 -5.16
C SER A 126 24.87 -0.13 -5.71
N GLU A 127 25.09 -1.41 -6.00
CA GLU A 127 26.27 -1.89 -6.72
C GLU A 127 26.48 -1.22 -8.08
N SER A 128 25.42 -0.79 -8.76
CA SER A 128 25.48 -0.36 -10.16
C SER A 128 25.10 1.11 -10.40
N GLN A 129 24.29 1.72 -9.53
CA GLN A 129 23.75 3.06 -9.78
C GLN A 129 23.37 3.80 -8.49
N PRO A 130 23.32 5.14 -8.50
CA PRO A 130 22.71 5.92 -7.41
C PRO A 130 21.24 5.53 -7.19
N ILE A 131 20.78 5.66 -5.95
CA ILE A 131 19.40 5.33 -5.57
C ILE A 131 18.64 6.62 -5.28
N GLN A 132 17.75 7.00 -6.18
CA GLN A 132 16.76 8.05 -5.95
C GLN A 132 15.64 7.52 -5.03
N GLY A 133 15.19 8.34 -4.07
CA GLY A 133 14.06 7.98 -3.22
C GLY A 133 14.39 7.16 -1.98
N ALA A 134 15.68 6.91 -1.70
CA ALA A 134 16.10 6.30 -0.44
C ALA A 134 15.81 7.24 0.73
N THR A 135 15.24 6.68 1.80
CA THR A 135 14.99 7.42 3.04
C THR A 135 16.25 7.39 3.87
N VAL A 136 16.72 8.56 4.28
CA VAL A 136 17.87 8.76 5.15
C VAL A 136 17.37 9.49 6.39
N ASN A 137 17.41 8.85 7.56
CA ASN A 137 16.94 9.46 8.79
C ASN A 137 17.97 9.34 9.91
N VAL A 138 18.00 10.31 10.80
CA VAL A 138 18.68 10.14 12.09
C VAL A 138 17.80 9.25 12.96
N LYS A 139 18.37 8.17 13.47
CA LYS A 139 17.64 7.21 14.29
C LYS A 139 17.03 7.91 15.49
N ASN A 140 15.76 7.62 15.76
CA ASN A 140 14.98 8.23 16.85
C ASN A 140 14.93 9.76 16.83
N SER A 141 15.15 10.36 15.67
CA SER A 141 14.85 11.76 15.42
C SER A 141 13.71 11.85 14.41
N PHE A 142 13.12 13.04 14.31
CA PHE A 142 12.29 13.41 13.16
C PHE A 142 13.12 13.95 11.99
N ASP A 143 14.44 14.10 12.14
CA ASP A 143 15.32 14.47 11.04
C ASP A 143 15.38 13.32 10.02
N GLU A 144 14.74 13.54 8.88
CA GLU A 144 14.63 12.61 7.77
C GLU A 144 14.70 13.38 6.48
N VAL A 145 15.42 12.85 5.50
CA VAL A 145 15.50 13.35 4.14
C VAL A 145 15.37 12.19 3.16
N VAL A 146 15.01 12.52 1.92
CA VAL A 146 14.93 11.55 0.83
C VAL A 146 16.01 11.91 -0.18
N THR A 147 16.70 10.92 -0.73
CA THR A 147 17.72 11.15 -1.75
C THR A 147 17.14 11.71 -3.04
N ASP A 148 17.88 12.61 -3.68
CA ASP A 148 17.50 13.21 -4.95
C ASP A 148 17.71 12.27 -6.15
N VAL A 149 17.51 12.79 -7.37
CA VAL A 149 17.69 12.05 -8.65
C VAL A 149 19.10 11.49 -8.84
N ASP A 150 20.11 12.11 -8.21
CA ASP A 150 21.50 11.68 -8.26
C ASP A 150 21.87 10.78 -7.07
N GLY A 151 20.90 10.41 -6.22
CA GLY A 151 21.12 9.66 -4.99
C GLY A 151 21.74 10.45 -3.85
N LYS A 152 21.89 11.78 -3.97
CA LYS A 152 22.53 12.61 -2.95
C LYS A 152 21.56 12.95 -1.83
N TYR A 153 22.09 13.13 -0.63
CA TYR A 153 21.33 13.60 0.52
C TYR A 153 22.13 14.61 1.34
N SER A 154 21.41 15.38 2.16
CA SER A 154 21.96 16.34 3.13
C SER A 154 21.09 16.33 4.38
N ILE A 155 21.64 15.91 5.51
CA ILE A 155 20.91 15.74 6.78
C ILE A 155 21.67 16.36 7.94
N GLN A 156 20.95 16.92 8.91
CA GLN A 156 21.53 17.46 10.13
C GLN A 156 21.70 16.37 11.18
N ALA A 157 22.94 16.08 11.58
CA ALA A 157 23.23 15.07 12.60
C ALA A 157 24.44 15.49 13.47
N ASN A 158 24.54 14.91 14.65
CA ASN A 158 25.67 15.08 15.56
C ASN A 158 26.59 13.86 15.53
N GLU A 159 27.86 14.08 15.90
CA GLU A 159 28.76 12.98 16.24
C GLU A 159 28.14 12.08 17.32
N GLY A 160 28.08 10.78 17.05
CA GLY A 160 27.43 9.77 17.87
C GLY A 160 26.02 9.38 17.40
N ASP A 161 25.35 10.20 16.60
CA ASP A 161 24.05 9.88 16.01
C ASP A 161 24.18 8.69 15.04
N VAL A 162 23.08 7.99 14.77
CA VAL A 162 23.05 6.91 13.79
C VAL A 162 22.19 7.33 12.62
N ILE A 163 22.77 7.33 11.42
CA ILE A 163 22.05 7.49 10.16
C ILE A 163 21.53 6.12 9.74
N VAL A 164 20.22 6.04 9.52
CA VAL A 164 19.52 4.87 9.00
C VAL A 164 19.15 5.17 7.56
N VAL A 165 19.60 4.33 6.64
CA VAL A 165 19.29 4.42 5.22
C VAL A 165 18.45 3.23 4.81
N LYS A 166 17.29 3.51 4.25
CA LYS A 166 16.30 2.51 3.83
C LYS A 166 15.90 2.76 2.39
N PHE A 167 15.74 1.67 1.64
CA PHE A 167 15.15 1.70 0.32
C PHE A 167 14.44 0.38 0.07
N LEU A 168 13.33 0.44 -0.69
CA LEU A 168 12.52 -0.73 -0.97
C LEU A 168 13.33 -1.82 -1.69
N GLY A 169 13.29 -3.04 -1.16
CA GLY A 169 14.03 -4.20 -1.71
C GLY A 169 15.52 -4.22 -1.34
N MET A 170 15.97 -3.37 -0.42
CA MET A 170 17.35 -3.32 0.06
C MET A 170 17.42 -3.60 1.56
N ILE A 171 18.55 -4.14 1.99
CA ILE A 171 18.84 -4.31 3.41
C ILE A 171 19.04 -2.91 4.02
N THR A 172 18.32 -2.63 5.10
CA THR A 172 18.46 -1.36 5.85
C THR A 172 19.90 -1.22 6.33
N LYS A 173 20.53 -0.09 6.03
CA LYS A 173 21.91 0.20 6.46
C LYS A 173 21.93 1.25 7.54
N GLU A 174 22.73 0.99 8.56
CA GLU A 174 22.86 1.86 9.71
C GLU A 174 24.31 2.23 9.94
N ILE A 175 24.58 3.52 10.07
CA ILE A 175 25.92 4.08 10.12
C ILE A 175 25.99 5.10 11.24
N GLN A 176 26.93 4.89 12.17
CA GLN A 176 27.20 5.88 13.21
C GLN A 176 27.96 7.08 12.61
N VAL A 177 27.49 8.29 12.91
CA VAL A 177 28.16 9.54 12.60
C VAL A 177 29.37 9.65 13.54
N LEU A 178 30.57 9.59 12.97
CA LEU A 178 31.82 9.84 13.69
C LEU A 178 32.25 11.30 13.45
N ASN A 179 33.54 11.54 13.22
CA ASN A 179 34.07 12.87 12.93
C ASN A 179 34.14 13.19 11.42
N GLN A 180 33.20 12.66 10.63
CA GLN A 180 33.17 12.81 9.17
C GLN A 180 31.88 13.49 8.71
N ARG A 181 32.03 14.47 7.80
CA ARG A 181 30.90 15.26 7.24
C ARG A 181 30.36 14.71 5.92
N SER A 182 31.03 13.69 5.37
CA SER A 182 30.63 12.99 4.15
C SER A 182 30.46 11.51 4.47
N ILE A 183 29.27 10.96 4.23
CA ILE A 183 28.97 9.55 4.48
C ILE A 183 28.28 8.96 3.24
N ASP A 184 29.04 8.26 2.42
CA ASP A 184 28.47 7.53 1.28
C ASP A 184 27.98 6.15 1.73
N VAL A 185 26.79 5.78 1.27
CA VAL A 185 26.10 4.57 1.70
C VAL A 185 25.82 3.68 0.51
N LYS A 186 26.45 2.52 0.51
CA LYS A 186 26.18 1.47 -0.47
C LYS A 186 25.17 0.49 0.10
N LEU A 187 23.96 0.48 -0.46
CA LEU A 187 22.92 -0.48 -0.09
C LEU A 187 23.11 -1.79 -0.87
N GLN A 188 22.82 -2.89 -0.19
CA GLN A 188 22.82 -4.23 -0.76
C GLN A 188 21.38 -4.70 -0.97
N THR A 189 21.15 -5.42 -2.07
CA THR A 189 19.87 -6.04 -2.35
C THR A 189 19.55 -7.08 -1.29
N ASP A 190 18.29 -7.11 -0.88
CA ASP A 190 17.76 -8.12 0.03
C ASP A 190 17.62 -9.46 -0.71
N GLY A 191 18.62 -10.34 -0.57
CA GLY A 191 18.73 -11.59 -1.34
C GLY A 191 17.63 -12.61 -1.05
N GLU A 192 17.08 -12.59 0.16
CA GLU A 192 15.95 -13.44 0.58
C GLU A 192 14.70 -13.13 -0.27
N LEU A 193 14.51 -11.87 -0.63
CA LEU A 193 13.42 -11.42 -1.50
C LEU A 193 13.54 -11.99 -2.93
N LEU A 194 14.76 -12.19 -3.44
CA LEU A 194 15.01 -12.75 -4.77
C LEU A 194 14.77 -14.26 -4.79
N ASP A 195 15.18 -14.96 -3.73
CA ASP A 195 14.94 -16.39 -3.58
C ASP A 195 13.45 -16.70 -3.37
N GLU A 196 12.73 -15.88 -2.60
CA GLU A 196 11.28 -16.02 -2.40
C GLU A 196 10.48 -15.75 -3.69
N VAL A 197 10.84 -14.71 -4.46
CA VAL A 197 10.26 -14.44 -5.79
C VAL A 197 10.58 -15.56 -6.79
N LEU A 198 11.77 -16.19 -6.72
CA LEU A 198 12.13 -17.35 -7.53
C LEU A 198 11.36 -18.62 -7.11
N LEU A 199 11.13 -18.81 -5.81
CA LEU A 199 10.39 -19.95 -5.25
C LEU A 199 8.89 -19.85 -5.54
N GLU A 200 8.31 -18.64 -5.52
CA GLU A 200 6.94 -18.40 -5.99
C GLU A 200 6.84 -18.44 -7.51
N GLY A 201 7.82 -17.91 -8.23
CA GLY A 201 7.92 -18.04 -9.70
C GLY A 201 8.09 -19.48 -10.17
N GLN A 202 8.57 -20.39 -9.31
CA GLN A 202 8.61 -21.84 -9.57
C GLN A 202 7.35 -22.57 -9.12
N ARG A 203 6.43 -21.93 -8.39
CA ARG A 203 5.03 -22.35 -8.31
C ARG A 203 4.29 -21.87 -9.57
N ASP A 204 4.79 -22.29 -10.72
CA ASP A 204 4.04 -22.31 -11.97
C ASP A 204 2.90 -23.35 -11.80
N THR A 205 1.84 -22.99 -11.07
CA THR A 205 0.53 -23.36 -11.59
C THR A 205 0.47 -22.70 -12.96
N LYS A 206 0.39 -23.49 -14.05
CA LYS A 206 0.05 -22.99 -15.38
C LYS A 206 -1.24 -22.17 -15.27
N GLU A 207 -1.14 -20.89 -14.96
CA GLU A 207 -2.28 -20.00 -14.85
C GLU A 207 -2.64 -19.56 -16.27
N GLU A 208 -3.79 -20.02 -16.78
CA GLU A 208 -4.27 -19.63 -18.09
C GLU A 208 -4.66 -18.14 -18.08
N LEU A 209 -3.88 -17.33 -18.78
CA LEU A 209 -4.22 -15.93 -19.07
C LEU A 209 -5.28 -15.87 -20.17
N ILE A 210 -6.42 -15.26 -19.87
CA ILE A 210 -7.53 -15.06 -20.81
C ILE A 210 -7.63 -13.59 -21.23
N GLN A 211 -8.10 -13.39 -22.47
CA GLN A 211 -8.15 -12.08 -23.10
C GLN A 211 -9.48 -11.39 -22.78
N THR A 212 -9.40 -10.22 -22.14
CA THR A 212 -10.56 -9.39 -21.79
C THR A 212 -10.58 -8.09 -22.58
N SER A 213 -11.66 -7.31 -22.43
CA SER A 213 -11.73 -5.92 -22.90
C SER A 213 -10.63 -5.02 -22.29
N PHE A 214 -10.03 -5.42 -21.17
CA PHE A 214 -8.98 -4.72 -20.43
C PHE A 214 -7.58 -5.37 -20.58
N GLY A 215 -7.40 -6.29 -21.52
CA GLY A 215 -6.13 -6.98 -21.78
C GLY A 215 -6.05 -8.39 -21.21
N LYS A 216 -4.84 -8.95 -21.14
CA LYS A 216 -4.60 -10.31 -20.63
C LYS A 216 -4.67 -10.29 -19.11
N ARG A 217 -5.57 -11.11 -18.57
CA ARG A 217 -5.82 -11.23 -17.14
C ARG A 217 -5.83 -12.71 -16.78
N ARG A 218 -5.43 -13.03 -15.55
CA ARG A 218 -5.62 -14.38 -15.01
C ARG A 218 -7.11 -14.68 -14.97
N GLU A 219 -7.53 -15.90 -15.26
CA GLU A 219 -8.95 -16.25 -15.10
C GLU A 219 -9.44 -15.98 -13.67
N SER A 220 -8.57 -16.19 -12.67
CA SER A 220 -8.78 -15.84 -11.26
C SER A 220 -8.84 -14.34 -10.97
N SER A 221 -8.58 -13.46 -11.94
CA SER A 221 -8.57 -12.00 -11.76
C SER A 221 -9.73 -11.30 -12.47
N ILE A 222 -10.67 -12.05 -13.05
CA ILE A 222 -11.79 -11.48 -13.80
C ILE A 222 -13.15 -11.85 -13.17
N GLY A 223 -14.00 -10.84 -12.99
CA GLY A 223 -15.33 -10.94 -12.37
C GLY A 223 -16.42 -11.63 -13.21
N TYR A 224 -16.09 -12.14 -14.40
CA TYR A 224 -17.06 -12.67 -15.37
C TYR A 224 -16.48 -13.82 -16.19
N SER A 225 -17.34 -14.72 -16.65
CA SER A 225 -16.92 -15.86 -17.47
C SER A 225 -16.55 -15.40 -18.89
N VAL A 226 -15.29 -15.59 -19.26
CA VAL A 226 -14.80 -15.46 -20.63
C VAL A 226 -14.49 -16.86 -21.15
N ASN A 227 -15.11 -17.22 -22.27
CA ASN A 227 -14.74 -18.42 -22.99
C ASN A 227 -13.80 -18.04 -24.13
N THR A 228 -12.70 -18.76 -24.27
CA THR A 228 -11.68 -18.50 -25.28
C THR A 228 -11.49 -19.73 -26.17
N ILE A 229 -11.45 -19.51 -27.48
CA ILE A 229 -10.97 -20.48 -28.48
C ILE A 229 -9.53 -20.10 -28.79
N LYS A 230 -8.60 -21.05 -28.62
CA LYS A 230 -7.18 -20.86 -28.94
C LYS A 230 -6.91 -21.28 -30.38
N SER A 231 -5.78 -20.86 -30.94
CA SER A 231 -5.38 -21.23 -32.31
C SER A 231 -5.29 -22.74 -32.56
N GLU A 232 -5.03 -23.53 -31.52
CA GLU A 232 -5.00 -25.00 -31.58
C GLU A 232 -6.38 -25.65 -31.73
N ASP A 233 -7.44 -24.94 -31.29
CA ASP A 233 -8.83 -25.39 -31.40
C ASP A 233 -9.50 -24.95 -32.71
N ILE A 234 -8.82 -24.12 -33.51
CA ILE A 234 -9.29 -23.66 -34.82
C ILE A 234 -8.98 -24.74 -35.85
N GLY A 235 -10.03 -25.36 -36.40
CA GLY A 235 -9.87 -26.39 -37.43
C GLY A 235 -9.23 -25.86 -38.71
N VAL A 236 -8.36 -26.66 -39.31
CA VAL A 236 -7.68 -26.33 -40.59
C VAL A 236 -8.63 -26.07 -41.77
N ALA A 237 -9.88 -26.52 -41.65
CA ALA A 237 -10.93 -26.32 -42.66
C ALA A 237 -11.81 -25.09 -42.41
N ALA A 238 -11.59 -24.32 -41.34
CA ALA A 238 -12.33 -23.10 -41.08
C ALA A 238 -11.93 -22.02 -42.11
N LEU A 239 -12.92 -21.44 -42.80
CA LEU A 239 -12.71 -20.42 -43.84
C LEU A 239 -13.16 -19.02 -43.39
N SER A 240 -13.98 -18.94 -42.34
CA SER A 240 -14.52 -17.69 -41.81
C SER A 240 -14.66 -17.70 -40.29
N LEU A 241 -14.77 -16.52 -39.68
CA LEU A 241 -15.06 -16.38 -38.24
C LEU A 241 -16.41 -17.01 -37.86
N ALA A 242 -17.37 -17.04 -38.79
CA ALA A 242 -18.66 -17.69 -38.58
C ALA A 242 -18.49 -19.21 -38.36
N ASP A 243 -17.62 -19.86 -39.14
CA ASP A 243 -17.35 -21.30 -39.02
C ASP A 243 -16.75 -21.68 -37.66
N ILE A 244 -16.05 -20.74 -37.02
CA ILE A 244 -15.40 -20.93 -35.72
C ILE A 244 -16.35 -20.60 -34.57
N ILE A 245 -17.19 -19.58 -34.72
CA ILE A 245 -18.02 -19.07 -33.63
C ILE A 245 -19.33 -19.85 -33.47
N VAL A 246 -19.94 -20.29 -34.57
CA VAL A 246 -21.25 -20.97 -34.56
C VAL A 246 -21.17 -22.29 -33.79
N GLY A 247 -21.99 -22.41 -32.73
CA GLY A 247 -22.10 -23.65 -31.94
C GLY A 247 -20.94 -23.94 -30.98
N ARG A 248 -19.86 -23.13 -30.99
CA ARG A 248 -18.71 -23.29 -30.08
C ARG A 248 -18.84 -22.54 -28.77
N PHE A 249 -19.71 -21.53 -28.71
CA PHE A 249 -19.97 -20.75 -27.51
C PHE A 249 -21.41 -20.92 -27.02
N ALA A 250 -21.59 -21.33 -25.77
CA ALA A 250 -22.90 -21.43 -25.14
C ALA A 250 -23.61 -20.06 -25.08
N GLY A 251 -24.88 -20.03 -25.50
CA GLY A 251 -25.72 -18.82 -25.49
C GLY A 251 -25.53 -17.89 -26.70
N VAL A 252 -24.83 -18.33 -27.75
CA VAL A 252 -24.70 -17.60 -29.02
C VAL A 252 -25.67 -18.14 -30.06
N ARG A 253 -26.46 -17.23 -30.65
CA ARG A 253 -27.38 -17.48 -31.77
C ARG A 253 -26.92 -16.68 -32.97
N VAL A 254 -26.98 -17.24 -34.18
CA VAL A 254 -26.84 -16.47 -35.41
C VAL A 254 -28.21 -16.17 -36.00
N ALA A 255 -28.48 -14.89 -36.24
CA ALA A 255 -29.65 -14.39 -36.95
C ALA A 255 -29.20 -13.88 -38.33
N GLY A 256 -30.04 -14.07 -39.36
CA GLY A 256 -29.81 -13.44 -40.66
C GLY A 256 -29.48 -14.37 -41.84
N LEU A 257 -29.72 -15.68 -41.76
CA LEU A 257 -29.78 -16.51 -42.98
C LEU A 257 -31.12 -16.36 -43.75
N ASN A 258 -31.74 -15.19 -43.71
CA ASN A 258 -32.95 -14.83 -44.47
C ASN A 258 -32.79 -13.40 -45.02
N VAL A 259 -33.45 -13.14 -46.15
CA VAL A 259 -33.40 -11.97 -47.08
C VAL A 259 -33.34 -10.53 -46.54
N ALA A 260 -33.29 -10.31 -45.23
CA ALA A 260 -33.27 -8.98 -44.60
C ALA A 260 -31.88 -8.47 -44.15
N TYR A 261 -30.84 -9.31 -44.12
CA TYR A 261 -29.50 -8.92 -43.64
C TYR A 261 -28.40 -9.30 -44.65
N ASN A 262 -27.47 -8.36 -44.91
CA ASN A 262 -26.33 -8.55 -45.83
C ASN A 262 -25.11 -9.25 -45.16
N SER A 263 -25.19 -9.55 -43.87
CA SER A 263 -24.12 -10.17 -43.06
C SER A 263 -24.75 -10.97 -41.89
N PRO A 264 -24.12 -12.07 -41.44
CA PRO A 264 -24.60 -12.82 -40.28
C PRO A 264 -24.49 -11.98 -39.00
N LYS A 265 -25.59 -11.92 -38.22
CA LYS A 265 -25.64 -11.22 -36.93
C LYS A 265 -25.52 -12.21 -35.78
N PHE A 266 -24.58 -11.97 -34.88
CA PHE A 266 -24.34 -12.83 -33.72
C PHE A 266 -25.03 -12.22 -32.50
N ILE A 267 -25.97 -12.96 -31.92
CA ILE A 267 -26.75 -12.56 -30.76
C ILE A 267 -26.28 -13.37 -29.56
N ILE A 268 -25.80 -12.71 -28.52
CA ILE A 268 -25.37 -13.35 -27.28
C ILE A 268 -26.47 -13.18 -26.22
N ARG A 269 -26.93 -14.29 -25.61
CA ARG A 269 -27.92 -14.32 -24.51
C ARG A 269 -29.17 -13.45 -24.74
N GLY A 270 -29.73 -13.45 -25.95
CA GLY A 270 -30.94 -12.69 -26.28
C GLY A 270 -30.72 -11.26 -26.78
N GLY A 271 -29.47 -10.74 -26.72
CA GLY A 271 -29.04 -9.55 -27.47
C GLY A 271 -29.39 -8.20 -26.85
N GLY A 272 -29.28 -8.00 -25.53
CA GLY A 272 -29.29 -6.67 -24.87
C GLY A 272 -30.52 -5.75 -25.09
N GLY A 273 -31.49 -6.14 -25.90
CA GLY A 273 -32.66 -5.37 -26.34
C GLY A 273 -33.96 -6.18 -26.23
N SER A 274 -35.04 -5.69 -26.84
CA SER A 274 -36.34 -6.38 -26.84
C SER A 274 -36.28 -7.72 -27.60
N ILE A 275 -37.13 -8.68 -27.24
CA ILE A 275 -37.34 -9.95 -27.98
C ILE A 275 -37.54 -9.70 -29.48
N THR A 276 -38.13 -8.56 -29.85
CA THR A 276 -38.43 -8.16 -31.23
C THR A 276 -37.34 -7.33 -31.90
N ASN A 277 -36.34 -6.82 -31.17
CA ASN A 277 -35.23 -6.02 -31.73
C ASN A 277 -33.92 -6.23 -30.95
N PRO A 278 -33.25 -7.39 -31.13
CA PRO A 278 -32.01 -7.70 -30.42
C PRO A 278 -30.82 -6.93 -31.00
N ILE A 279 -29.96 -6.42 -30.13
CA ILE A 279 -28.68 -5.79 -30.41
C ILE A 279 -27.63 -6.89 -30.67
N PRO A 280 -27.01 -6.93 -31.86
CA PRO A 280 -25.93 -7.87 -32.16
C PRO A 280 -24.64 -7.57 -31.40
N ALA A 281 -23.83 -8.61 -31.21
CA ALA A 281 -22.48 -8.48 -30.67
C ALA A 281 -21.54 -7.81 -31.67
N ILE A 282 -20.57 -7.05 -31.15
CA ILE A 282 -19.49 -6.43 -31.94
C ILE A 282 -18.27 -7.37 -32.05
N PHE A 283 -17.37 -7.05 -32.96
CA PHE A 283 -16.07 -7.71 -33.11
C PHE A 283 -14.96 -6.72 -32.76
N VAL A 284 -13.95 -7.17 -32.02
CA VAL A 284 -12.80 -6.35 -31.63
C VAL A 284 -11.54 -7.06 -32.05
N VAL A 285 -10.84 -6.52 -33.04
CA VAL A 285 -9.68 -7.17 -33.66
C VAL A 285 -8.47 -6.34 -33.35
N ASP A 286 -7.55 -6.89 -32.55
CA ASP A 286 -6.36 -6.18 -32.04
C ASP A 286 -6.67 -4.78 -31.47
N GLY A 287 -7.84 -4.64 -30.83
CA GLY A 287 -8.32 -3.41 -30.21
C GLY A 287 -9.17 -2.49 -31.10
N MET A 288 -9.34 -2.78 -32.39
CA MET A 288 -10.23 -2.04 -33.29
C MET A 288 -11.64 -2.64 -33.32
N ILE A 289 -12.67 -1.79 -33.23
CA ILE A 289 -14.08 -2.22 -33.14
C ILE A 289 -14.74 -2.30 -34.52
N TYR A 290 -15.46 -3.39 -34.78
CA TYR A 290 -16.27 -3.62 -35.97
C TYR A 290 -17.70 -4.01 -35.55
N THR A 291 -18.70 -3.33 -36.09
CA THR A 291 -20.12 -3.59 -35.82
C THR A 291 -20.72 -4.69 -36.71
N GLU A 292 -19.98 -5.10 -37.73
CA GLU A 292 -20.25 -6.22 -38.62
C GLU A 292 -19.12 -7.24 -38.52
N MET A 293 -19.38 -8.49 -38.88
CA MET A 293 -18.34 -9.51 -38.92
C MET A 293 -17.25 -9.13 -39.96
N PRO A 294 -15.98 -9.03 -39.56
CA PRO A 294 -14.90 -8.65 -40.45
C PRO A 294 -14.51 -9.81 -41.39
N ASN A 295 -14.96 -9.75 -42.65
CA ASN A 295 -14.69 -10.79 -43.66
C ASN A 295 -13.25 -10.79 -44.20
N PHE A 296 -12.43 -9.80 -43.83
CA PHE A 296 -11.04 -9.66 -44.28
C PHE A 296 -10.04 -10.44 -43.40
N ILE A 297 -10.49 -11.04 -42.29
CA ILE A 297 -9.61 -11.75 -41.36
C ILE A 297 -9.34 -13.16 -41.87
N ASP A 298 -8.06 -13.46 -42.10
CA ASP A 298 -7.60 -14.85 -42.23
C ASP A 298 -7.64 -15.53 -40.86
N VAL A 299 -8.56 -16.49 -40.72
CA VAL A 299 -8.77 -17.22 -39.47
C VAL A 299 -7.57 -18.07 -39.04
N GLN A 300 -6.67 -18.42 -39.96
CA GLN A 300 -5.45 -19.16 -39.63
C GLN A 300 -4.40 -18.26 -38.93
N GLN A 301 -4.51 -16.94 -39.09
CA GLN A 301 -3.68 -15.94 -38.42
C GLN A 301 -4.24 -15.51 -37.06
N VAL A 302 -5.40 -16.03 -36.65
CA VAL A 302 -5.98 -15.78 -35.34
C VAL A 302 -5.24 -16.57 -34.28
N LYS A 303 -4.87 -15.89 -33.20
CA LYS A 303 -4.24 -16.46 -32.01
C LYS A 303 -5.27 -16.87 -30.97
N THR A 304 -6.22 -15.98 -30.66
CA THR A 304 -7.34 -16.27 -29.75
C THR A 304 -8.62 -15.58 -30.19
N ILE A 305 -9.77 -16.20 -29.92
CA ILE A 305 -11.10 -15.59 -29.98
C ILE A 305 -11.75 -15.73 -28.61
N SER A 306 -12.02 -14.61 -27.95
CA SER A 306 -12.66 -14.58 -26.62
C SER A 306 -14.03 -13.94 -26.70
N ILE A 307 -15.04 -14.56 -26.09
CA ILE A 307 -16.40 -14.03 -26.06
C ILE A 307 -16.66 -13.28 -24.75
N LEU A 308 -17.14 -12.05 -24.89
CA LEU A 308 -17.58 -11.17 -23.81
C LEU A 308 -19.12 -11.19 -23.79
N LYS A 309 -19.69 -11.91 -22.81
CA LYS A 309 -21.11 -12.33 -22.81
C LYS A 309 -22.08 -11.38 -22.11
N SER A 310 -21.59 -10.32 -21.46
CA SER A 310 -22.40 -9.38 -20.71
C SER A 310 -21.94 -7.95 -20.95
N ILE A 311 -22.81 -7.00 -20.59
CA ILE A 311 -22.52 -5.56 -20.67
C ILE A 311 -21.27 -5.20 -19.84
N ILE A 312 -21.12 -5.82 -18.66
CA ILE A 312 -19.97 -5.70 -17.73
C ILE A 312 -18.65 -6.07 -18.43
N ALA A 313 -18.65 -7.15 -19.21
CA ALA A 313 -17.48 -7.60 -19.95
C ALA A 313 -17.10 -6.64 -21.10
N THR A 314 -18.07 -5.88 -21.63
CA THR A 314 -17.92 -4.98 -22.78
C THR A 314 -17.92 -3.48 -22.44
N ASN A 315 -17.85 -3.11 -21.16
CA ASN A 315 -17.94 -1.72 -20.69
C ASN A 315 -17.03 -0.74 -21.45
N ARG A 316 -15.82 -1.17 -21.84
CA ARG A 316 -14.88 -0.39 -22.66
C ARG A 316 -15.48 0.08 -24.00
N TYR A 317 -16.43 -0.66 -24.55
CA TYR A 317 -17.02 -0.40 -25.87
C TYR A 317 -18.32 0.41 -25.77
N GLY A 318 -18.81 0.76 -24.58
CA GLY A 318 -20.00 1.58 -24.40
C GLY A 318 -21.27 0.94 -24.99
N THR A 319 -22.24 1.76 -25.39
CA THR A 319 -23.57 1.31 -25.85
C THR A 319 -23.52 0.38 -27.06
N ILE A 320 -22.52 0.52 -27.93
CA ILE A 320 -22.33 -0.35 -29.10
C ILE A 320 -21.94 -1.78 -28.71
N GLY A 321 -21.36 -1.98 -27.52
CA GLY A 321 -21.03 -3.31 -26.97
C GLY A 321 -22.15 -3.97 -26.18
N SER A 322 -23.32 -3.34 -26.03
CA SER A 322 -24.42 -3.84 -25.18
C SER A 322 -24.99 -5.21 -25.59
N GLY A 323 -24.78 -5.63 -26.85
CA GLY A 323 -25.09 -6.97 -27.35
C GLY A 323 -24.03 -8.04 -27.07
N GLY A 324 -22.92 -7.67 -26.41
CA GLY A 324 -21.71 -8.48 -26.19
C GLY A 324 -20.63 -8.25 -27.26
N ALA A 325 -19.47 -8.91 -27.12
CA ALA A 325 -18.36 -8.74 -28.07
C ALA A 325 -17.53 -10.01 -28.28
N PHE A 326 -16.95 -10.17 -29.47
CA PHE A 326 -15.91 -11.15 -29.77
C PHE A 326 -14.56 -10.42 -29.87
N VAL A 327 -13.62 -10.73 -28.97
CA VAL A 327 -12.26 -10.17 -28.96
C VAL A 327 -11.32 -11.14 -29.66
N ILE A 328 -10.69 -10.68 -30.73
CA ILE A 328 -9.83 -11.44 -31.62
C ILE A 328 -8.40 -10.87 -31.51
N GLU A 329 -7.45 -11.72 -31.09
CA GLU A 329 -6.02 -11.41 -31.11
C GLU A 329 -5.39 -12.10 -32.33
N MET A 330 -4.64 -11.37 -33.15
CA MET A 330 -3.89 -11.94 -34.27
C MET A 330 -2.48 -12.38 -33.84
N LYS A 331 -1.84 -13.25 -34.63
CA LYS A 331 -0.43 -13.67 -34.43
C LYS A 331 0.53 -12.52 -34.83
N SER A 332 0.63 -11.49 -33.97
CA SER A 332 1.55 -10.33 -33.89
C SER A 332 2.44 -9.90 -35.09
N GLN A 333 2.35 -8.60 -35.43
CA GLN A 333 3.50 -7.66 -35.39
C GLN A 333 3.19 -6.48 -34.44
N ALA A 334 4.22 -5.97 -33.77
CA ALA A 334 4.18 -5.14 -32.55
C ALA A 334 3.39 -3.81 -32.64
N ALA A 335 2.57 -3.52 -31.62
CA ALA A 335 2.15 -2.17 -31.24
C ALA A 335 1.67 -2.07 -29.76
N VAL A 336 1.87 -0.87 -29.21
CA VAL A 336 1.80 -0.39 -27.82
C VAL A 336 0.47 -0.68 -27.10
N LYS A 337 0.54 -1.16 -25.84
CA LYS A 337 -0.63 -1.44 -24.98
C LYS A 337 -0.94 -0.27 -24.03
N PRO A 338 -2.16 0.29 -24.04
CA PRO A 338 -2.63 1.20 -23.00
C PRO A 338 -3.11 0.43 -21.76
N THR A 339 -2.57 0.77 -20.60
CA THR A 339 -2.93 0.21 -19.29
C THR A 339 -4.14 0.97 -18.74
N SER A 340 -5.28 0.29 -18.58
CA SER A 340 -6.40 0.78 -17.77
C SER A 340 -6.89 -0.39 -16.91
N ILE A 341 -6.90 -0.17 -15.60
CA ILE A 341 -7.23 -1.14 -14.56
C ILE A 341 -8.65 -0.81 -14.10
N VAL A 342 -9.55 -1.77 -14.25
CA VAL A 342 -10.84 -1.81 -13.55
C VAL A 342 -10.89 -3.23 -12.98
N ASN A 343 -10.78 -3.34 -11.65
CA ASN A 343 -10.90 -4.62 -10.95
C ASN A 343 -12.30 -4.69 -10.35
N ASP A 344 -13.10 -5.63 -10.85
CA ASP A 344 -14.47 -5.89 -10.39
C ASP A 344 -14.56 -7.31 -9.83
N LEU A 345 -15.36 -7.45 -8.76
CA LEU A 345 -15.13 -8.27 -7.56
C LEU A 345 -15.72 -9.69 -7.57
N LEU A 346 -15.60 -10.53 -8.62
CA LEU A 346 -16.25 -11.87 -8.57
C LEU A 346 -15.45 -13.03 -9.20
N VAL A 347 -14.62 -13.69 -8.40
CA VAL A 347 -13.92 -14.94 -8.76
C VAL A 347 -14.74 -16.16 -8.26
N LYS A 348 -14.72 -17.28 -8.97
CA LYS A 348 -15.21 -18.56 -8.41
C LYS A 348 -14.14 -19.16 -7.50
N GLY A 349 -14.41 -19.23 -6.18
CA GLY A 349 -13.56 -19.93 -5.20
C GLY A 349 -13.11 -19.12 -3.97
N ASN A 350 -13.51 -17.86 -3.85
CA ASN A 350 -13.10 -16.91 -2.80
C ASN A 350 -14.18 -16.68 -1.71
N ASN A 351 -14.77 -17.76 -1.19
CA ASN A 351 -15.71 -17.62 -0.07
C ASN A 351 -14.99 -17.17 1.20
N TYR A 352 -15.51 -16.14 1.86
CA TYR A 352 -15.00 -15.62 3.12
C TYR A 352 -15.66 -16.36 4.28
N GLU A 353 -14.85 -17.12 5.02
CA GLU A 353 -15.28 -17.92 6.17
C GLU A 353 -14.56 -17.53 7.48
N GLU A 354 -13.63 -16.58 7.42
CA GLU A 354 -12.84 -16.14 8.57
C GLU A 354 -13.70 -15.33 9.56
N ASN A 355 -13.47 -15.54 10.86
CA ASN A 355 -14.04 -14.71 11.92
C ASN A 355 -12.91 -13.96 12.61
N LEU A 356 -12.61 -12.77 12.10
CA LEU A 356 -11.53 -11.93 12.62
C LEU A 356 -12.05 -11.00 13.73
N GLU A 357 -11.16 -10.71 14.67
CA GLU A 357 -11.40 -9.69 15.68
C GLU A 357 -11.41 -8.28 15.06
N PHE A 358 -12.16 -7.37 15.70
CA PHE A 358 -12.25 -5.98 15.26
C PHE A 358 -11.09 -5.19 15.85
N PHE A 359 -10.51 -4.26 15.10
CA PHE A 359 -9.26 -3.58 15.49
C PHE A 359 -9.27 -2.92 16.88
N ASP A 360 -10.44 -2.49 17.38
CA ASP A 360 -10.58 -1.89 18.72
C ASP A 360 -10.46 -2.91 19.89
N SER A 361 -10.40 -4.23 19.63
CA SER A 361 -10.31 -5.25 20.69
C SER A 361 -8.90 -5.53 21.20
N PHE A 362 -7.86 -5.11 20.47
CA PHE A 362 -6.47 -5.45 20.75
C PHE A 362 -5.71 -4.43 21.60
N GLU A 363 -6.33 -3.32 22.01
CA GLU A 363 -5.59 -2.24 22.67
C GLU A 363 -5.44 -2.45 24.18
N ASP A 364 -4.23 -2.81 24.60
CA ASP A 364 -3.75 -2.43 25.94
C ASP A 364 -3.59 -0.91 25.96
N THR A 365 -4.47 -0.21 26.67
CA THR A 365 -4.42 1.26 26.77
C THR A 365 -3.04 1.69 27.29
N PRO A 366 -2.29 2.56 26.57
CA PRO A 366 -0.95 2.94 26.99
C PRO A 366 -0.92 3.55 28.38
N SER A 367 0.17 3.32 29.11
CA SER A 367 0.32 3.73 30.52
C SER A 367 0.08 5.24 30.74
N TYR A 368 0.49 6.07 29.79
CA TYR A 368 0.32 7.53 29.84
C TYR A 368 -1.14 7.96 29.61
N ILE A 369 -1.92 7.20 28.83
CA ILE A 369 -3.37 7.41 28.71
C ILE A 369 -4.08 6.95 29.98
N LYS A 370 -3.74 5.77 30.53
CA LYS A 370 -4.26 5.31 31.84
C LYS A 370 -4.03 6.37 32.93
N HIS A 371 -2.85 7.01 32.96
CA HIS A 371 -2.58 8.12 33.88
C HIS A 371 -3.48 9.34 33.60
N LEU A 372 -3.66 9.75 32.34
CA LEU A 372 -4.58 10.83 31.98
C LEU A 372 -6.03 10.52 32.38
N GLU A 373 -6.45 9.26 32.32
CA GLU A 373 -7.80 8.83 32.70
C GLU A 373 -8.08 8.94 34.20
N THR A 374 -7.06 9.08 35.04
CA THR A 374 -7.23 9.38 36.47
C THR A 374 -7.78 10.79 36.73
N ALA A 375 -7.67 11.69 35.74
CA ALA A 375 -8.18 13.05 35.85
C ALA A 375 -9.70 13.12 35.68
N ASN A 376 -10.36 13.85 36.57
CA ASN A 376 -11.80 14.07 36.56
C ASN A 376 -12.19 15.43 35.96
N THR A 377 -11.21 16.30 35.70
CA THR A 377 -11.44 17.61 35.09
C THR A 377 -10.43 17.89 33.98
N PHE A 378 -10.80 18.80 33.06
CA PHE A 378 -9.88 19.27 32.02
C PHE A 378 -8.58 19.86 32.60
N ILE A 379 -8.66 20.57 33.73
CA ILE A 379 -7.49 21.21 34.37
C ILE A 379 -6.55 20.15 34.95
N GLU A 380 -7.08 19.14 35.63
CA GLU A 380 -6.30 18.00 36.12
C GLU A 380 -5.62 17.25 34.98
N ALA A 381 -6.38 16.93 33.93
CA ALA A 381 -5.86 16.23 32.75
C ALA A 381 -4.74 17.04 32.09
N LYS A 382 -4.93 18.36 31.94
CA LYS A 382 -3.91 19.27 31.37
C LYS A 382 -2.64 19.28 32.22
N LYS A 383 -2.75 19.29 33.55
CA LYS A 383 -1.59 19.23 34.46
C LYS A 383 -0.85 17.90 34.34
N ILE A 384 -1.56 16.78 34.22
CA ILE A 384 -0.97 15.47 33.96
C ILE A 384 -0.21 15.50 32.63
N TYR A 385 -0.85 15.97 31.56
CA TYR A 385 -0.21 16.13 30.26
C TYR A 385 1.06 16.98 30.34
N GLU A 386 1.02 18.15 30.99
CA GLU A 386 2.18 19.01 31.18
C GLU A 386 3.32 18.28 31.89
N SER A 387 3.04 17.53 32.95
CA SER A 387 4.06 16.69 33.63
C SER A 387 4.58 15.54 32.77
N GLN A 388 3.79 15.06 31.80
CA GLN A 388 4.24 14.03 30.88
C GLN A 388 5.19 14.59 29.82
N GLN A 389 5.06 15.87 29.45
CA GLN A 389 5.91 16.51 28.43
C GLN A 389 7.37 16.68 28.87
N ASP A 390 7.67 16.61 30.17
CA ASP A 390 9.04 16.66 30.70
C ASP A 390 9.91 15.48 30.20
N ASN A 391 9.28 14.39 29.74
CA ASN A 391 9.98 13.28 29.11
C ASN A 391 9.94 13.40 27.57
N VAL A 392 11.07 13.77 26.97
CA VAL A 392 11.23 13.92 25.51
C VAL A 392 10.91 12.63 24.74
N ALA A 393 11.07 11.44 25.34
CA ALA A 393 10.70 10.17 24.71
C ALA A 393 9.19 10.07 24.43
N ARG A 394 8.37 10.83 25.16
CA ARG A 394 6.92 10.89 24.95
C ARG A 394 6.53 11.79 23.79
N LEU A 395 7.47 12.38 23.04
CA LEU A 395 7.14 13.23 21.89
C LEU A 395 7.01 12.46 20.56
N GLY A 396 6.88 11.13 20.60
CA GLY A 396 6.55 10.32 19.43
C GLY A 396 5.17 10.67 18.85
N ILE A 397 4.98 10.37 17.56
CA ILE A 397 3.69 10.57 16.88
C ILE A 397 2.54 9.81 17.56
N PRO A 398 2.68 8.53 17.98
CA PRO A 398 1.59 7.82 18.66
C PRO A 398 1.07 8.54 19.90
N TYR A 399 1.98 8.93 20.80
CA TYR A 399 1.61 9.67 22.02
C TYR A 399 0.83 10.95 21.69
N LEU A 400 1.31 11.76 20.73
CA LEU A 400 0.66 13.02 20.38
C LEU A 400 -0.74 12.81 19.78
N LEU A 401 -0.93 11.73 19.02
CA LEU A 401 -2.24 11.34 18.48
C LEU A 401 -3.17 10.86 19.61
N ASP A 402 -2.72 9.94 20.45
CA ASP A 402 -3.51 9.33 21.51
C ASP A 402 -3.94 10.38 22.55
N VAL A 403 -3.01 11.26 22.97
CA VAL A 403 -3.31 12.35 23.89
C VAL A 403 -4.23 13.39 23.25
N SER A 404 -4.01 13.75 21.98
CA SER A 404 -4.95 14.60 21.24
C SER A 404 -6.36 13.99 21.24
N ASN A 405 -6.48 12.71 20.93
CA ASN A 405 -7.76 11.99 20.92
C ASN A 405 -8.41 11.96 22.30
N TYR A 406 -7.66 11.69 23.36
CA TYR A 406 -8.12 11.80 24.75
C TYR A 406 -8.71 13.18 25.04
N PHE A 407 -7.99 14.26 24.70
CA PHE A 407 -8.44 15.63 24.99
C PHE A 407 -9.62 16.09 24.12
N ARG A 408 -9.96 15.40 23.02
CA ARG A 408 -11.13 15.76 22.19
C ARG A 408 -12.43 15.75 22.98
N ARG A 409 -12.56 14.86 23.98
CA ARG A 409 -13.75 14.77 24.86
C ARG A 409 -13.92 16.00 25.76
N TRP A 410 -12.81 16.67 26.08
CA TRP A 410 -12.79 17.83 26.97
C TRP A 410 -12.78 19.16 26.19
N ASN A 411 -11.86 19.30 25.23
CA ASN A 411 -11.65 20.54 24.48
C ASN A 411 -10.99 20.27 23.12
N LYS A 412 -11.79 20.39 22.04
CA LYS A 412 -11.32 20.18 20.66
C LYS A 412 -10.21 21.15 20.23
N SER A 413 -10.21 22.38 20.74
CA SER A 413 -9.16 23.36 20.40
C SER A 413 -7.82 22.96 21.00
N PHE A 414 -7.82 22.57 22.28
CA PHE A 414 -6.64 22.08 22.98
C PHE A 414 -6.13 20.75 22.40
N ALA A 415 -7.01 19.80 22.10
CA ALA A 415 -6.64 18.56 21.39
C ALA A 415 -5.87 18.85 20.10
N ASN A 416 -6.38 19.78 19.28
CA ASN A 416 -5.68 20.20 18.08
C ASN A 416 -4.38 20.99 18.37
N GLN A 417 -4.21 21.63 19.53
CA GLN A 417 -2.94 22.25 19.92
C GLN A 417 -1.89 21.19 20.27
N VAL A 418 -2.28 20.14 20.99
CA VAL A 418 -1.43 18.97 21.27
C VAL A 418 -0.96 18.37 19.95
N LEU A 419 -1.89 18.08 19.03
CA LEU A 419 -1.58 17.50 17.74
C LEU A 419 -0.63 18.37 16.90
N MET A 420 -0.83 19.70 16.90
CA MET A 420 0.07 20.65 16.22
C MET A 420 1.48 20.72 16.81
N THR A 421 1.77 20.04 17.93
CA THR A 421 3.16 19.84 18.39
C THR A 421 3.98 19.08 17.36
N ILE A 422 3.36 18.18 16.59
CA ILE A 422 4.02 17.46 15.48
C ILE A 422 4.65 18.43 14.49
N SER A 423 3.95 19.51 14.10
CA SER A 423 4.51 20.49 13.16
C SER A 423 5.67 21.29 13.73
N LYS A 424 5.88 21.29 15.05
CA LYS A 424 7.00 21.98 15.70
C LYS A 424 8.22 21.08 15.78
N ILE A 425 8.03 19.82 16.19
CA ILE A 425 9.13 18.86 16.40
C ILE A 425 9.55 18.14 15.12
N ALA A 426 8.64 18.05 14.14
CA ALA A 426 8.81 17.33 12.88
C ALA A 426 8.54 18.22 11.66
N TYR A 427 8.86 19.52 11.76
CA TYR A 427 8.56 20.55 10.74
C TYR A 427 9.13 20.26 9.34
N ASN A 428 10.17 19.45 9.27
CA ASN A 428 10.85 19.05 8.03
C ASN A 428 10.62 17.58 7.66
N ASN A 429 9.75 16.86 8.37
CA ASN A 429 9.51 15.43 8.15
C ASN A 429 8.17 15.22 7.42
N PRO A 430 8.17 14.89 6.11
CA PRO A 430 6.92 14.75 5.36
C PRO A 430 6.03 13.60 5.85
N LYS A 431 6.60 12.49 6.33
CA LYS A 431 5.84 11.34 6.86
C LYS A 431 5.03 11.75 8.10
N ALA A 432 5.67 12.39 9.07
CA ALA A 432 5.01 12.90 10.27
C ALA A 432 3.98 13.98 9.96
N LEU A 433 4.29 14.90 9.02
CA LEU A 433 3.37 15.94 8.60
C LEU A 433 2.15 15.37 7.85
N LYS A 434 2.30 14.30 7.06
CA LYS A 434 1.16 13.58 6.46
C LYS A 434 0.25 13.02 7.55
N THR A 435 0.80 12.33 8.55
CA THR A 435 0.02 11.82 9.69
C THR A 435 -0.71 12.94 10.43
N LEU A 436 -0.04 14.06 10.68
CA LEU A 436 -0.66 15.26 11.25
C LEU A 436 -1.83 15.76 10.39
N ALA A 437 -1.63 15.89 9.08
CA ALA A 437 -2.65 16.37 8.16
C ALA A 437 -3.87 15.45 8.14
N TYR A 438 -3.65 14.13 8.05
CA TYR A 438 -4.69 13.12 8.07
C TYR A 438 -5.54 13.20 9.36
N GLN A 439 -4.89 13.31 10.52
CA GLN A 439 -5.60 13.41 11.79
C GLN A 439 -6.34 14.76 11.94
N LEU A 440 -5.79 15.85 11.41
CA LEU A 440 -6.47 17.14 11.39
C LEU A 440 -7.74 17.11 10.52
N GLU A 441 -7.72 16.40 9.39
CA GLU A 441 -8.91 16.16 8.58
C GLU A 441 -9.99 15.38 9.34
N VAL A 442 -9.62 14.28 10.01
CA VAL A 442 -10.53 13.51 10.88
C VAL A 442 -11.08 14.37 12.02
N ASN A 443 -10.30 15.32 12.52
CA ASN A 443 -10.72 16.26 13.56
C ASN A 443 -11.60 17.40 13.02
N GLY A 444 -11.80 17.52 11.70
CA GLY A 444 -12.48 18.63 11.04
C GLY A 444 -11.70 19.96 11.07
N ALA A 445 -10.42 19.94 11.44
CA ALA A 445 -9.56 21.11 11.55
C ALA A 445 -8.91 21.49 10.21
N VAL A 446 -9.73 21.61 9.16
CA VAL A 446 -9.29 21.73 7.75
C VAL A 446 -8.37 22.92 7.46
N GLU A 447 -8.55 24.05 8.15
CA GLU A 447 -7.66 25.22 8.00
C GLU A 447 -6.24 24.93 8.50
N LYS A 448 -6.08 24.13 9.57
CA LYS A 448 -4.77 23.71 10.05
C LYS A 448 -4.16 22.68 9.11
N ALA A 449 -4.96 21.72 8.62
CA ALA A 449 -4.51 20.73 7.65
C ALA A 449 -3.99 21.39 6.36
N LYS A 450 -4.64 22.46 5.89
CA LYS A 450 -4.19 23.25 4.73
C LYS A 450 -2.76 23.76 4.90
N LEU A 451 -2.43 24.35 6.05
CA LEU A 451 -1.07 24.83 6.34
C LEU A 451 -0.04 23.69 6.31
N VAL A 452 -0.43 22.52 6.82
CA VAL A 452 0.44 21.33 6.84
C VAL A 452 0.65 20.80 5.42
N TYR A 453 -0.40 20.71 4.59
CA TYR A 453 -0.27 20.30 3.19
C TYR A 453 0.57 21.27 2.35
N GLN A 454 0.43 22.58 2.57
CA GLN A 454 1.31 23.57 1.96
C GLN A 454 2.79 23.34 2.34
N ARG A 455 3.05 22.97 3.60
CA ARG A 455 4.39 22.62 4.06
C ARG A 455 4.90 21.34 3.38
N ILE A 456 4.06 20.32 3.24
CA ILE A 456 4.43 19.06 2.59
C ILE A 456 4.83 19.28 1.13
N VAL A 457 4.06 20.07 0.35
CA VAL A 457 4.41 20.43 -1.04
C VAL A 457 5.76 21.17 -1.09
N ALA A 458 6.01 22.09 -0.17
CA ALA A 458 7.29 22.81 -0.11
C ALA A 458 8.49 21.89 0.22
N LEU A 459 8.27 20.80 0.96
CA LEU A 459 9.30 19.80 1.28
C LEU A 459 9.47 18.76 0.16
N ARG A 460 8.42 18.50 -0.62
CA ARG A 460 8.39 17.47 -1.67
C ARG A 460 7.81 18.03 -2.98
N PRO A 461 8.49 18.99 -3.63
CA PRO A 461 8.00 19.60 -4.86
C PRO A 461 7.90 18.62 -6.04
N GLU A 462 8.58 17.46 -5.97
CA GLU A 462 8.55 16.39 -6.97
C GLU A 462 7.45 15.33 -6.71
N SER A 463 6.71 15.42 -5.60
CA SER A 463 5.71 14.41 -5.22
C SER A 463 4.34 14.73 -5.83
N ALA A 464 3.87 13.85 -6.72
CA ALA A 464 2.56 13.99 -7.36
C ALA A 464 1.41 14.04 -6.34
N GLN A 465 1.44 13.18 -5.31
CA GLN A 465 0.39 13.15 -4.30
C GLN A 465 0.31 14.45 -3.48
N SER A 466 1.44 15.11 -3.23
CA SER A 466 1.45 16.33 -2.40
C SER A 466 0.59 17.46 -3.02
N TYR A 467 0.60 17.59 -4.35
CA TYR A 467 -0.26 18.56 -5.06
C TYR A 467 -1.74 18.13 -5.09
N ARG A 468 -2.00 16.83 -5.26
CA ARG A 468 -3.36 16.28 -5.22
C ARG A 468 -4.00 16.48 -3.85
N ASP A 469 -3.27 16.20 -2.77
CA ASP A 469 -3.74 16.43 -1.40
C ASP A 469 -3.97 17.93 -1.13
N LEU A 470 -3.10 18.81 -1.65
CA LEU A 470 -3.28 20.26 -1.55
C LEU A 470 -4.53 20.75 -2.30
N ALA A 471 -4.84 20.19 -3.48
CA ALA A 471 -6.05 20.50 -4.21
C ALA A 471 -7.31 20.09 -3.42
N LEU A 472 -7.31 18.89 -2.84
CA LEU A 472 -8.42 18.39 -2.01
C LEU A 472 -8.67 19.25 -0.77
N ILE A 473 -7.61 19.67 -0.08
CA ILE A 473 -7.78 20.52 1.11
C ILE A 473 -8.23 21.93 0.73
N TYR A 474 -7.79 22.48 -0.41
CA TYR A 474 -8.31 23.75 -0.91
C TYR A 474 -9.81 23.69 -1.24
N GLN A 475 -10.31 22.57 -1.79
CA GLN A 475 -11.75 22.38 -1.92
C GLN A 475 -12.45 22.43 -0.55
N SER A 476 -11.89 21.72 0.44
CA SER A 476 -12.45 21.62 1.79
C SER A 476 -12.46 22.97 2.54
N THR A 477 -11.49 23.85 2.26
CA THR A 477 -11.42 25.22 2.80
C THR A 477 -12.09 26.27 1.91
N LYS A 478 -12.80 25.86 0.85
CA LYS A 478 -13.49 26.74 -0.12
C LYS A 478 -12.57 27.65 -0.94
N ASN A 479 -11.28 27.33 -1.02
CA ASN A 479 -10.30 27.92 -1.93
C ASN A 479 -10.45 27.30 -3.34
N TYR A 480 -11.63 27.49 -3.94
CA TYR A 480 -12.04 26.76 -5.14
C TYR A 480 -11.20 27.10 -6.38
N ASN A 481 -10.77 28.35 -6.53
CA ASN A 481 -9.95 28.77 -7.65
C ASN A 481 -8.55 28.14 -7.57
N GLU A 482 -7.96 28.11 -6.38
CA GLU A 482 -6.66 27.48 -6.14
C GLU A 482 -6.73 25.97 -6.36
N ALA A 483 -7.81 25.31 -5.92
CA ALA A 483 -8.06 23.90 -6.22
C ALA A 483 -8.16 23.66 -7.73
N MET A 484 -8.94 24.49 -8.45
CA MET A 484 -9.14 24.33 -9.89
C MET A 484 -7.86 24.51 -10.69
N THR A 485 -7.05 25.52 -10.33
CA THR A 485 -5.72 25.74 -10.92
C THR A 485 -4.83 24.52 -10.74
N LEU A 486 -4.75 23.96 -9.53
CA LEU A 486 -3.97 22.74 -9.29
C LEU A 486 -4.45 21.56 -10.14
N TYR A 487 -5.76 21.33 -10.28
CA TYR A 487 -6.26 20.28 -11.17
C TYR A 487 -5.85 20.49 -12.63
N GLY A 488 -5.94 21.71 -13.13
CA GLY A 488 -5.50 22.05 -14.49
C GLY A 488 -4.00 21.90 -14.70
N ASP A 489 -3.20 22.24 -13.70
CA ASP A 489 -1.75 22.10 -13.75
C ASP A 489 -1.31 20.63 -13.67
N MET A 490 -1.95 19.83 -12.81
CA MET A 490 -1.68 18.39 -12.70
C MET A 490 -2.08 17.62 -13.97
N LEU A 491 -3.32 17.78 -14.44
CA LEU A 491 -3.81 17.06 -15.63
C LEU A 491 -3.19 17.57 -16.93
N GLY A 492 -2.75 18.83 -16.95
CA GLY A 492 -2.02 19.44 -18.06
C GLY A 492 -0.51 19.23 -18.02
N ASN A 493 0.03 18.50 -17.03
CA ASN A 493 1.47 18.30 -16.80
C ASN A 493 2.28 19.62 -16.81
N LYS A 494 1.78 20.67 -16.17
CA LYS A 494 2.42 21.99 -16.13
C LYS A 494 3.39 22.17 -14.95
N ILE A 495 3.34 21.28 -13.96
CA ILE A 495 4.25 21.30 -12.82
C ILE A 495 5.53 20.56 -13.22
N VAL A 496 6.61 21.32 -13.37
CA VAL A 496 7.91 20.81 -13.83
C VAL A 496 8.47 19.78 -12.83
N GLY A 497 8.99 18.66 -13.34
CA GLY A 497 9.63 17.61 -12.55
C GLY A 497 8.68 16.53 -12.02
N VAL A 498 7.37 16.80 -11.99
CA VAL A 498 6.38 15.91 -11.36
C VAL A 498 5.68 15.03 -12.40
N ASP A 499 5.67 13.71 -12.16
CA ASP A 499 4.92 12.74 -12.96
C ASP A 499 3.59 12.35 -12.29
N PHE A 500 2.48 12.87 -12.84
CA PHE A 500 1.12 12.56 -12.37
C PHE A 500 0.50 11.31 -13.00
N SER A 501 1.23 10.56 -13.83
CA SER A 501 0.68 9.40 -14.55
C SER A 501 0.07 8.35 -13.62
N GLY A 502 0.68 8.11 -12.45
CA GLY A 502 0.17 7.19 -11.43
C GLY A 502 -1.14 7.64 -10.77
N LEU A 503 -1.44 8.94 -10.80
CA LEU A 503 -2.63 9.53 -10.16
C LEU A 503 -3.66 10.04 -11.17
N LYS A 504 -3.44 9.90 -12.47
CA LYS A 504 -4.26 10.53 -13.51
C LYS A 504 -5.75 10.21 -13.35
N ASN A 505 -6.08 8.94 -13.07
CA ASN A 505 -7.47 8.51 -12.89
C ASN A 505 -8.07 9.12 -11.61
N THR A 506 -7.37 9.00 -10.48
CA THR A 506 -7.77 9.57 -9.19
C THR A 506 -8.03 11.07 -9.28
N ILE A 507 -7.07 11.83 -9.84
CA ILE A 507 -7.18 13.29 -10.03
C ILE A 507 -8.34 13.63 -10.96
N THR A 508 -8.55 12.84 -12.02
CA THR A 508 -9.68 13.03 -12.94
C THR A 508 -11.02 12.81 -12.23
N ASN A 509 -11.13 11.76 -11.42
CA ASN A 509 -12.34 11.44 -10.66
C ASN A 509 -12.63 12.52 -9.62
N GLU A 510 -11.61 13.04 -8.94
CA GLU A 510 -11.72 14.12 -7.97
C GLU A 510 -12.09 15.46 -8.63
N LEU A 511 -11.53 15.77 -9.81
CA LEU A 511 -11.94 16.94 -10.58
C LEU A 511 -13.41 16.85 -11.01
N LYS A 512 -13.84 15.69 -11.52
CA LYS A 512 -15.24 15.50 -11.95
C LYS A 512 -16.18 15.67 -10.76
N HIS A 513 -15.84 15.09 -9.61
CA HIS A 513 -16.58 15.30 -8.36
C HIS A 513 -16.65 16.78 -7.97
N PHE A 514 -15.50 17.46 -8.01
CA PHE A 514 -15.39 18.87 -7.69
C PHE A 514 -16.30 19.72 -8.59
N LEU A 515 -16.26 19.49 -9.90
CA LEU A 515 -17.10 20.17 -10.87
C LEU A 515 -18.58 19.79 -10.73
N ALA A 516 -18.92 18.56 -10.36
CA ALA A 516 -20.32 18.19 -10.12
C ALA A 516 -20.95 19.01 -8.99
N LYS A 517 -20.17 19.37 -7.96
CA LYS A 517 -20.65 20.11 -6.79
C LYS A 517 -20.47 21.63 -6.88
N HIS A 518 -19.47 22.10 -7.62
CA HIS A 518 -19.01 23.49 -7.55
C HIS A 518 -18.73 24.12 -8.91
N ARG A 519 -19.31 23.60 -10.01
CA ARG A 519 -19.12 24.13 -11.38
C ARG A 519 -19.37 25.64 -11.49
N ASP A 520 -20.35 26.15 -10.76
CA ASP A 520 -20.78 27.55 -10.74
C ASP A 520 -19.78 28.49 -10.04
N LYS A 521 -18.77 27.94 -9.36
CA LYS A 521 -17.83 28.70 -8.52
C LYS A 521 -16.41 28.76 -9.06
N VAL A 522 -16.13 28.14 -10.21
CA VAL A 522 -14.77 28.01 -10.75
C VAL A 522 -14.71 28.27 -12.24
N ASP A 523 -13.56 28.75 -12.70
CA ASP A 523 -13.24 28.81 -14.12
C ASP A 523 -12.71 27.45 -14.59
N TYR A 524 -13.55 26.71 -15.31
CA TYR A 524 -13.21 25.39 -15.84
C TYR A 524 -12.59 25.40 -17.23
N SER A 525 -12.29 26.58 -17.80
CA SER A 525 -11.53 26.70 -19.06
C SER A 525 -10.07 26.22 -18.92
N LEU A 526 -9.58 26.10 -17.69
CA LEU A 526 -8.22 25.64 -17.38
C LEU A 526 -7.97 24.16 -17.66
N VAL A 527 -9.04 23.37 -17.88
CA VAL A 527 -8.96 21.93 -18.09
C VAL A 527 -9.53 21.55 -19.47
N ALA A 528 -8.90 20.58 -20.14
CA ALA A 528 -9.36 20.10 -21.44
C ALA A 528 -10.79 19.54 -21.40
N SER A 529 -11.53 19.73 -22.51
CA SER A 529 -12.95 19.38 -22.60
C SER A 529 -13.25 17.89 -22.38
N GLU A 530 -12.26 17.01 -22.62
CA GLU A 530 -12.37 15.57 -22.36
C GLU A 530 -12.65 15.24 -20.88
N PHE A 531 -12.21 16.09 -19.95
CA PHE A 531 -12.40 15.91 -18.51
C PHE A 531 -13.73 16.48 -18.00
N LEU A 532 -14.49 17.22 -18.84
CA LEU A 532 -15.71 17.95 -18.45
C LEU A 532 -17.02 17.15 -18.64
N LYS A 533 -16.94 15.89 -19.08
CA LYS A 533 -18.12 15.03 -19.31
C LYS A 533 -18.95 14.88 -18.04
N ALA A 534 -20.27 15.01 -18.19
CA ALA A 534 -21.22 15.21 -17.10
C ALA A 534 -21.69 13.93 -16.38
N ASP A 535 -21.37 12.75 -16.90
CA ASP A 535 -21.79 11.48 -16.29
C ASP A 535 -20.70 10.99 -15.33
N PHE A 536 -20.80 11.42 -14.08
CA PHE A 536 -19.88 11.05 -13.01
C PHE A 536 -20.66 10.76 -11.72
N LYS A 537 -20.82 9.47 -11.43
CA LYS A 537 -21.35 8.96 -10.18
C LYS A 537 -20.78 7.57 -9.93
N TYR A 538 -20.51 7.26 -8.68
CA TYR A 538 -20.14 5.92 -8.24
C TYR A 538 -20.88 5.58 -6.95
N ASP A 539 -21.20 4.31 -6.78
CA ASP A 539 -21.90 3.83 -5.60
C ASP A 539 -21.00 3.90 -4.36
N ILE A 540 -19.79 3.36 -4.45
CA ILE A 540 -18.78 3.45 -3.40
C ILE A 540 -17.45 3.88 -4.00
N ARG A 541 -16.77 4.82 -3.34
CA ARG A 541 -15.35 5.12 -3.58
C ARG A 541 -14.58 5.01 -2.28
N ILE A 542 -13.49 4.26 -2.29
CA ILE A 542 -12.62 4.10 -1.14
C ILE A 542 -11.23 4.58 -1.51
N VAL A 543 -10.62 5.38 -0.66
CA VAL A 543 -9.25 5.87 -0.85
C VAL A 543 -8.42 5.54 0.38
N PHE A 544 -7.27 4.91 0.15
CA PHE A 544 -6.26 4.62 1.15
C PHE A 544 -5.06 5.52 0.88
N ASP A 545 -4.84 6.55 1.70
CA ASP A 545 -3.62 7.36 1.67
C ASP A 545 -2.70 6.91 2.81
N TYR A 546 -1.46 6.52 2.52
CA TYR A 546 -0.51 6.04 3.54
C TYR A 546 0.67 7.00 3.69
N SER A 547 1.14 7.15 4.93
CA SER A 547 2.17 8.14 5.26
C SER A 547 3.55 7.79 4.67
N ASP A 548 3.81 6.51 4.43
CA ASP A 548 5.08 5.97 3.93
C ASP A 548 4.82 4.93 2.84
N ALA A 549 5.36 5.14 1.65
CA ALA A 549 5.14 4.25 0.51
C ALA A 549 5.89 2.92 0.62
N ASN A 550 6.89 2.84 1.50
CA ASN A 550 7.67 1.62 1.70
C ASN A 550 6.99 0.62 2.64
N THR A 551 5.94 1.02 3.35
CA THR A 551 5.23 0.14 4.29
C THR A 551 4.51 -0.96 3.51
N GLU A 552 4.84 -2.20 3.81
CA GLU A 552 4.21 -3.40 3.28
C GLU A 552 2.98 -3.81 4.09
N PHE A 553 1.85 -3.96 3.40
CA PHE A 553 0.58 -4.37 4.00
C PHE A 553 -0.35 -4.99 2.93
N GLU A 554 -1.39 -5.65 3.39
CA GLU A 554 -2.44 -6.25 2.57
C GLU A 554 -3.81 -5.70 2.96
N LEU A 555 -4.66 -5.47 1.96
CA LEU A 555 -6.08 -5.14 2.16
C LEU A 555 -6.93 -6.26 1.58
N GLN A 556 -7.90 -6.76 2.35
CA GLN A 556 -8.89 -7.73 1.88
C GLN A 556 -10.28 -7.11 1.93
N PHE A 557 -10.94 -7.02 0.78
CA PHE A 557 -12.29 -6.48 0.62
C PHE A 557 -13.28 -7.62 0.49
N ILE A 558 -14.36 -7.60 1.27
CA ILE A 558 -15.39 -8.64 1.27
C ILE A 558 -16.74 -7.99 0.95
N ASN A 559 -17.41 -8.53 -0.06
CA ASN A 559 -18.74 -8.08 -0.47
C ASN A 559 -19.87 -8.74 0.35
N PRO A 560 -21.13 -8.31 0.18
CA PRO A 560 -22.29 -8.88 0.88
C PRO A 560 -22.48 -10.39 0.66
N ASP A 561 -22.13 -10.88 -0.53
CA ASP A 561 -22.15 -12.32 -0.87
C ASP A 561 -21.00 -13.14 -0.25
N LYS A 562 -20.23 -12.54 0.67
CA LYS A 562 -19.06 -13.12 1.33
C LYS A 562 -18.01 -13.60 0.32
N LYS A 563 -17.82 -12.83 -0.75
CA LYS A 563 -16.72 -12.99 -1.71
C LYS A 563 -15.63 -11.99 -1.37
N PHE A 564 -14.38 -12.45 -1.35
CA PHE A 564 -13.26 -11.57 -1.02
C PHE A 564 -12.29 -11.32 -2.17
N TYR A 565 -11.67 -10.16 -2.16
CA TYR A 565 -10.55 -9.77 -3.02
C TYR A 565 -9.41 -9.27 -2.14
N VAL A 566 -8.19 -9.72 -2.39
CA VAL A 566 -6.98 -9.26 -1.70
C VAL A 566 -6.21 -8.34 -2.63
N TRP A 567 -5.78 -7.20 -2.10
CA TRP A 567 -4.79 -6.34 -2.69
C TRP A 567 -3.53 -6.34 -1.83
N PRO A 568 -2.45 -6.96 -2.32
CA PRO A 568 -1.16 -6.89 -1.68
C PRO A 568 -0.46 -5.59 -2.04
N HIS A 569 0.07 -4.87 -1.06
CA HIS A 569 1.06 -3.82 -1.24
C HIS A 569 2.36 -4.30 -0.60
N THR A 570 2.89 -5.38 -1.16
CA THR A 570 4.08 -6.09 -0.68
C THR A 570 5.15 -6.06 -1.77
N ARG A 571 6.42 -6.16 -1.36
CA ARG A 571 7.52 -6.29 -2.32
C ARG A 571 7.43 -7.59 -3.11
N ILE A 572 6.94 -8.66 -2.48
CA ILE A 572 6.80 -9.98 -3.13
C ILE A 572 5.86 -9.87 -4.34
N ASP A 573 4.66 -9.30 -4.15
CA ASP A 573 3.66 -9.25 -5.21
C ASP A 573 3.83 -8.04 -6.16
N ASN A 574 4.31 -6.91 -5.64
CA ASN A 574 4.14 -5.61 -6.30
C ASN A 574 5.38 -4.70 -6.32
N LEU A 575 6.60 -5.24 -6.12
CA LEU A 575 7.85 -4.45 -6.09
C LEU A 575 7.95 -3.40 -7.22
N LYS A 576 7.71 -3.81 -8.47
CA LYS A 576 7.83 -2.90 -9.62
C LYS A 576 6.88 -1.71 -9.52
N ARG A 577 5.64 -1.95 -9.10
CA ARG A 577 4.64 -0.91 -8.92
C ARG A 577 5.03 0.00 -7.76
N MET A 578 5.42 -0.57 -6.62
CA MET A 578 5.84 0.20 -5.45
C MET A 578 7.06 1.10 -5.75
N LEU A 579 8.02 0.63 -6.54
CA LEU A 579 9.16 1.43 -7.00
C LEU A 579 8.73 2.60 -7.90
N ASP A 580 7.79 2.36 -8.82
CA ASP A 580 7.20 3.40 -9.68
C ASP A 580 6.46 4.46 -8.83
N ASP A 581 5.67 4.01 -7.85
CA ASP A 581 4.94 4.88 -6.92
C ASP A 581 5.92 5.72 -6.06
N LEU A 582 6.98 5.11 -5.53
CA LEU A 582 8.03 5.80 -4.78
C LEU A 582 8.70 6.90 -5.60
N GLN A 583 9.05 6.61 -6.85
CA GLN A 583 9.70 7.56 -7.75
C GLN A 583 8.80 8.77 -8.04
N LYS A 584 7.50 8.55 -8.19
CA LYS A 584 6.49 9.60 -8.47
C LYS A 584 6.00 10.30 -7.20
N GLY A 585 6.42 9.83 -6.02
CA GLY A 585 5.94 10.32 -4.74
C GLY A 585 4.44 10.07 -4.55
N VAL A 586 4.00 8.87 -4.92
CA VAL A 586 2.64 8.33 -4.77
C VAL A 586 2.63 7.33 -3.61
N SER A 587 1.61 7.47 -2.77
CA SER A 587 1.36 6.67 -1.56
C SER A 587 -0.15 6.62 -1.31
N THR A 588 -0.91 6.35 -2.38
CA THR A 588 -2.37 6.32 -2.34
C THR A 588 -2.90 5.24 -3.28
N GLU A 589 -3.98 4.59 -2.88
CA GLU A 589 -4.73 3.67 -3.74
C GLU A 589 -6.22 4.00 -3.70
N GLU A 590 -6.84 4.00 -4.88
CA GLU A 590 -8.27 4.27 -5.09
C GLU A 590 -8.99 2.99 -5.53
N TYR A 591 -10.12 2.72 -4.86
CA TYR A 591 -11.07 1.69 -5.25
C TYR A 591 -12.41 2.32 -5.56
N ILE A 592 -12.99 1.91 -6.68
CA ILE A 592 -14.32 2.33 -7.12
C ILE A 592 -15.14 1.07 -7.29
N ILE A 593 -16.31 1.07 -6.66
CA ILE A 593 -17.32 0.03 -6.83
C ILE A 593 -18.53 0.72 -7.47
N ASP A 594 -18.82 0.31 -8.69
CA ASP A 594 -19.98 0.73 -9.47
C ASP A 594 -20.99 -0.43 -9.43
N ASP A 595 -22.28 -0.15 -9.29
CA ASP A 595 -23.33 -1.15 -9.03
C ASP A 595 -23.10 -1.97 -7.74
N ALA A 596 -22.80 -1.29 -6.63
CA ALA A 596 -22.50 -1.96 -5.36
C ALA A 596 -23.72 -2.72 -4.80
N GLU A 597 -23.52 -4.00 -4.48
CA GLU A 597 -24.52 -4.82 -3.82
C GLU A 597 -24.93 -4.23 -2.47
N SER A 598 -26.23 -4.25 -2.19
CA SER A 598 -26.73 -3.84 -0.88
C SER A 598 -26.43 -4.90 0.16
N GLY A 599 -25.89 -4.45 1.30
CA GLY A 599 -25.52 -5.33 2.39
C GLY A 599 -24.25 -4.89 3.12
N GLU A 600 -23.70 -5.79 3.91
CA GLU A 600 -22.50 -5.56 4.70
C GLU A 600 -21.25 -5.76 3.84
N TRP A 601 -20.45 -4.72 3.76
CA TRP A 601 -19.09 -4.75 3.20
C TRP A 601 -18.08 -4.77 4.34
N ILE A 602 -17.05 -5.60 4.21
CA ILE A 602 -15.98 -5.75 5.21
C ILE A 602 -14.64 -5.42 4.56
N ILE A 603 -13.78 -4.74 5.31
CA ILE A 603 -12.38 -4.54 4.94
C ILE A 603 -11.53 -5.12 6.05
N ASN A 604 -10.63 -6.03 5.70
CA ASN A 604 -9.59 -6.52 6.59
C ASN A 604 -8.23 -5.95 6.17
N ILE A 605 -7.31 -5.89 7.12
CA ILE A 605 -5.94 -5.41 6.91
C ILE A 605 -4.94 -6.29 7.65
N GLU A 606 -3.75 -6.44 7.08
CA GLU A 606 -2.58 -7.03 7.71
C GLU A 606 -1.34 -6.22 7.31
N CYS A 607 -0.48 -5.90 8.26
CA CYS A 607 0.73 -5.11 8.04
C CYS A 607 1.96 -5.98 8.30
N PHE A 608 2.89 -6.02 7.34
CA PHE A 608 4.08 -6.86 7.41
C PHE A 608 5.34 -6.07 7.80
N THR A 609 5.21 -4.75 7.99
CA THR A 609 6.36 -3.89 8.27
C THR A 609 6.55 -3.67 9.76
N ASP A 610 7.70 -4.12 10.28
CA ASP A 610 8.13 -3.70 11.60
C ASP A 610 8.75 -2.29 11.55
N GLU A 611 8.14 -1.36 12.27
CA GLU A 611 8.54 0.04 12.26
C GLU A 611 8.99 0.55 13.64
N VAL A 612 9.79 1.61 13.60
CA VAL A 612 10.15 2.37 14.80
C VAL A 612 8.91 3.16 15.25
N THR A 613 8.59 3.06 16.53
CA THR A 613 7.38 3.62 17.16
C THR A 613 7.41 5.15 17.35
N THR A 614 8.54 5.83 17.13
CA THR A 614 8.61 7.30 17.25
C THR A 614 7.86 8.02 16.12
N ASN A 615 7.95 7.51 14.89
CA ASN A 615 7.27 8.03 13.70
C ASN A 615 6.81 6.86 12.80
N PRO A 616 5.90 6.00 13.30
CA PRO A 616 5.46 4.84 12.55
C PRO A 616 4.51 5.26 11.43
N SER A 617 4.16 4.31 10.57
CA SER A 617 3.28 4.54 9.44
C SER A 617 1.83 4.53 9.85
N TYR A 618 1.08 5.41 9.19
CA TYR A 618 -0.34 5.58 9.35
C TYR A 618 -1.01 5.52 7.99
N LEU A 619 -2.23 5.01 7.99
CA LEU A 619 -3.09 4.97 6.82
C LEU A 619 -4.32 5.82 7.08
N LYS A 620 -4.59 6.80 6.23
CA LYS A 620 -5.88 7.49 6.16
C LYS A 620 -6.78 6.72 5.20
N TYR A 621 -7.89 6.26 5.74
CA TYR A 621 -8.93 5.56 5.01
C TYR A 621 -10.11 6.50 4.82
N THR A 622 -10.57 6.69 3.58
CA THR A 622 -11.74 7.53 3.26
C THR A 622 -12.76 6.74 2.45
N VAL A 623 -14.00 6.66 2.94
CA VAL A 623 -15.13 6.04 2.23
C VAL A 623 -16.11 7.11 1.80
N PHE A 624 -16.44 7.10 0.53
CA PHE A 624 -17.57 7.80 -0.02
C PHE A 624 -18.65 6.79 -0.41
N LYS A 625 -19.90 7.08 -0.06
CA LYS A 625 -21.08 6.38 -0.58
C LYS A 625 -21.90 7.36 -1.40
N ASN A 626 -22.48 6.90 -2.51
CA ASN A 626 -23.20 7.74 -3.47
C ASN A 626 -22.31 8.90 -3.97
N TYR A 627 -21.07 8.59 -4.33
CA TYR A 627 -20.06 9.57 -4.71
C TYR A 627 -20.48 10.34 -5.96
N GLY A 628 -20.49 11.67 -5.85
CA GLY A 628 -20.98 12.57 -6.90
C GLY A 628 -22.49 12.86 -6.84
N LEU A 629 -23.26 12.18 -5.98
CA LEU A 629 -24.71 12.38 -5.84
C LEU A 629 -25.06 13.34 -4.69
N PRO A 630 -26.28 13.94 -4.69
CA PRO A 630 -26.71 14.85 -3.62
C PRO A 630 -26.77 14.22 -2.22
N ASN A 631 -26.97 12.91 -2.13
CA ASN A 631 -27.00 12.12 -0.89
C ASN A 631 -25.66 11.46 -0.56
N GLU A 632 -24.55 11.99 -1.09
CA GLU A 632 -23.20 11.50 -0.79
C GLU A 632 -22.89 11.56 0.72
N THR A 633 -22.33 10.48 1.25
CA THR A 633 -21.73 10.47 2.59
C THR A 633 -20.23 10.26 2.50
N LYS A 634 -19.47 10.89 3.39
CA LYS A 634 -18.02 10.76 3.51
C LYS A 634 -17.64 10.37 4.94
N GLU A 635 -16.88 9.30 5.09
CA GLU A 635 -16.27 8.88 6.36
C GLU A 635 -14.75 8.85 6.21
N ILE A 636 -14.02 9.31 7.23
CA ILE A 636 -12.56 9.34 7.25
C ILE A 636 -12.07 8.74 8.57
N LYS A 637 -11.11 7.82 8.49
CA LYS A 637 -10.42 7.23 9.64
C LYS A 637 -8.91 7.33 9.43
N VAL A 638 -8.15 7.36 10.53
CA VAL A 638 -6.69 7.24 10.53
C VAL A 638 -6.32 6.02 11.35
N ILE A 639 -5.50 5.17 10.75
CA ILE A 639 -5.24 3.79 11.14
C ILE A 639 -3.75 3.67 11.46
N GLN A 640 -3.44 3.10 12.61
CA GLN A 640 -2.07 2.94 13.10
C GLN A 640 -1.43 1.67 12.50
N LEU A 641 -1.00 1.73 11.22
CA LEU A 641 -0.60 0.53 10.45
C LEU A 641 0.31 -0.44 11.22
N TYR A 642 1.31 0.09 11.93
CA TYR A 642 2.29 -0.68 12.70
C TYR A 642 1.70 -1.57 13.80
N LYS A 643 0.45 -1.36 14.23
CA LYS A 643 -0.23 -2.19 15.23
C LYS A 643 -0.83 -3.48 14.64
N TYR A 644 -0.95 -3.59 13.32
CA TYR A 644 -1.71 -4.67 12.67
C TYR A 644 -0.82 -5.77 12.09
N GLN A 645 0.12 -6.28 12.89
CA GLN A 645 1.00 -7.40 12.52
C GLN A 645 0.24 -8.74 12.38
N GLN A 646 -1.04 -8.76 12.74
CA GLN A 646 -1.96 -9.87 12.49
C GLN A 646 -3.12 -9.35 11.66
N LYS A 647 -3.69 -10.21 10.83
CA LYS A 647 -4.88 -9.90 10.05
C LYS A 647 -6.08 -9.59 10.95
N VAL A 648 -6.67 -8.40 10.80
CA VAL A 648 -7.83 -7.93 11.58
C VAL A 648 -8.90 -7.33 10.68
N THR A 649 -10.14 -7.24 11.18
CA THR A 649 -11.18 -6.43 10.52
C THR A 649 -10.94 -4.95 10.81
N LEU A 650 -10.67 -4.20 9.74
CA LEU A 650 -10.47 -2.75 9.75
C LEU A 650 -11.79 -1.99 9.79
N ASP A 651 -12.76 -2.39 8.97
CA ASP A 651 -14.06 -1.72 8.94
C ASP A 651 -15.19 -2.64 8.49
N ARG A 652 -16.41 -2.27 8.90
CA ARG A 652 -17.67 -2.85 8.40
C ARG A 652 -18.63 -1.72 8.09
N PHE A 653 -19.14 -1.67 6.87
CA PHE A 653 -20.11 -0.66 6.50
C PHE A 653 -21.24 -1.22 5.64
N MET A 654 -22.43 -0.65 5.80
CA MET A 654 -23.60 -0.98 5.00
C MET A 654 -23.68 -0.11 3.75
N TYR A 655 -24.04 -0.68 2.60
CA TYR A 655 -24.43 0.06 1.40
C TYR A 655 -25.91 -0.15 1.05
#